data_AF-A0A350UNC0-F1
#
_entry.id   AF-A0A350UNC0-F1
#
_cell.length_a   1.000
_cell.length_b   1.000
_cell.length_c   1.000
_cell.angle_alpha   90.00
_cell.angle_beta   90.00
_cell.angle_gamma   90.00
#
_symmetry.space_group_name_H-M   'P 1'
#
loop_
_entity.id
_entity.type
_entity.pdbx_description
1 polymer ?
#
loop_
_entity_poly.entity_id
_entity_poly.type
_entity_poly.pdbx_seq_one_letter_code
_entity_poly.pdbx_strand_id
1 'polypeptide(L)'
;MSRFGLIFLLAAAVSLPAAEKWTPEDVLHQESAAALDLSRDGRLAVYTRSKIDREKGVSVSNIFLKHIADDFEIALTRGSDGASSPRFSPDSKRVAFLTSRKAPGAPAASGDAGAGGGSQVWLIDVRGGEPWALTKLEKGVRAFDWLDDNTLLLVAAEDSSLFELKNKERKDATNVLDDEDHASPVRLFKFEIKGSKVTRLTTNSDRITNVTVSPDGAWAVTNHNRSLAETFNQKIKPVTFLHDLKKGTSLQLFAGTKLQARNFNFTRDSKGFYFMAPFSSHDYLYNASVTRMYYYDLASARHSEVPLDWERGAGFSYDITEDGFVAILLDGARNRVARFTRSGDSWTRSWLDGEHARNIFSVTTSFDGKSLVYNYTTASTPAVWMRASLDVARIADPKPFVKTNTGWAKKNISKTEVITWTGALDEEIEGILYYPHNYEAGKKYPLVVMIHGGPHGHDADAFRESWGYPHQLMAQRGAFILKPNYHGSSGYGLKFGESISGGKYNDLEWIDVEKGVDHLIAKGLIDPKMLGVMGWSNGSIITIELTTRTNRYKAAGAGAGNVNWISDWGNAVFGDSFDSYYLGTTPMDNPDLYVRKSPLFRMDKVTTPTIIFFGTEDKQVPTEQGWQHYRALQHYGKTDVKFLLFPGEAHGLRRVAFQQRKLEEELRWFDKHLFGTLKDDNEALKKESALAAVIKVQKLNDVPEVAERATFHLGRFEVTRDQFKAFDSSYQFPAGTGHYPANGISFEKAKAYCEWLSKKTGQKFRLGTEEELGSLLAAARTENTLDAWAGYTVNPDDAGRLASLLDGLAPGALLKPVGSNPGKGDDPVYDLGGNVAEWVVTKDGHGKVLGGSADRPVDPKAQGQPRPEYIGFRVVRE
;
A
#
# COMPACT_ATOMS: atom_id res chain seq x y z
N MET A 1 -57.96 33.72 -28.94
CA MET A 1 -56.58 33.95 -29.42
C MET A 1 -55.71 34.25 -28.22
N SER A 2 -55.04 33.25 -27.63
CA SER A 2 -54.18 33.42 -26.44
C SER A 2 -52.70 33.33 -26.81
N ARG A 3 -51.90 34.17 -26.17
CA ARG A 3 -50.45 34.32 -26.33
C ARG A 3 -49.71 33.18 -25.62
N PHE A 4 -48.79 32.52 -26.31
CA PHE A 4 -47.79 31.63 -25.71
C PHE A 4 -46.50 32.40 -25.44
N GLY A 5 -46.07 32.45 -24.18
CA GLY A 5 -44.76 32.95 -23.76
C GLY A 5 -43.73 31.83 -23.74
N LEU A 6 -42.58 32.08 -24.35
CA LEU A 6 -41.42 31.18 -24.35
C LEU A 6 -40.62 31.43 -23.06
N ILE A 7 -40.49 30.42 -22.19
CA ILE A 7 -39.62 30.47 -21.00
C ILE A 7 -38.28 29.83 -21.39
N PHE A 8 -37.22 30.65 -21.40
CA PHE A 8 -35.82 30.18 -21.45
C PHE A 8 -35.43 29.70 -20.05
N LEU A 9 -35.25 28.40 -19.87
CA LEU A 9 -34.61 27.82 -18.70
C LEU A 9 -33.09 27.97 -18.83
N LEU A 10 -32.51 28.91 -18.08
CA LEU A 10 -31.07 28.93 -17.82
C LEU A 10 -30.72 27.68 -16.99
N ALA A 11 -30.07 26.70 -17.60
CA ALA A 11 -29.38 25.65 -16.87
C ALA A 11 -28.13 26.26 -16.22
N ALA A 12 -28.18 26.52 -14.91
CA ALA A 12 -27.00 26.84 -14.13
C ALA A 12 -26.08 25.61 -14.17
N ALA A 13 -24.94 25.72 -14.87
CA ALA A 13 -23.88 24.73 -14.82
C ALA A 13 -23.31 24.72 -13.39
N VAL A 14 -23.75 23.76 -12.59
CA VAL A 14 -23.13 23.47 -11.30
C VAL A 14 -21.75 22.90 -11.60
N SER A 15 -20.71 23.73 -11.44
CA SER A 15 -19.32 23.28 -11.45
C SER A 15 -19.15 22.30 -10.30
N LEU A 16 -19.05 21.01 -10.59
CA LEU A 16 -18.62 20.02 -9.60
C LEU A 16 -17.20 20.39 -9.12
N PRO A 17 -16.90 20.28 -7.82
CA PRO A 17 -15.56 20.51 -7.31
C PRO A 17 -14.57 19.53 -7.97
N ALA A 18 -13.38 20.01 -8.31
CA ALA A 18 -12.33 19.18 -8.90
C ALA A 18 -11.94 18.04 -7.94
N ALA A 19 -11.77 16.82 -8.47
CA ALA A 19 -11.36 15.68 -7.67
C ALA A 19 -10.00 15.91 -7.01
N GLU A 20 -9.84 15.42 -5.78
CA GLU A 20 -8.56 15.54 -5.07
C GLU A 20 -7.47 14.68 -5.72
N LYS A 21 -6.24 15.20 -5.74
CA LYS A 21 -5.07 14.47 -6.23
C LYS A 21 -4.66 13.34 -5.28
N TRP A 22 -4.06 12.31 -5.85
CA TRP A 22 -3.35 11.26 -5.12
C TRP A 22 -1.99 11.76 -4.64
N THR A 23 -1.63 11.34 -3.44
CA THR A 23 -0.34 11.59 -2.79
C THR A 23 0.34 10.26 -2.42
N PRO A 24 1.67 10.25 -2.21
CA PRO A 24 2.35 9.08 -1.64
C PRO A 24 1.72 8.60 -0.32
N GLU A 25 1.27 9.51 0.54
CA GLU A 25 0.61 9.13 1.80
C GLU A 25 -0.68 8.35 1.58
N ASP A 26 -1.47 8.67 0.55
CA ASP A 26 -2.69 7.91 0.23
C ASP A 26 -2.40 6.44 -0.10
N VAL A 27 -1.26 6.17 -0.74
CA VAL A 27 -0.80 4.82 -1.10
C VAL A 27 -0.24 4.08 0.12
N LEU A 28 0.51 4.77 0.96
CA LEU A 28 1.21 4.18 2.11
C LEU A 28 0.32 3.96 3.32
N HIS A 29 -0.64 4.86 3.57
CA HIS A 29 -1.49 4.87 4.76
C HIS A 29 -2.86 4.22 4.53
N GLN A 30 -3.01 3.42 3.47
CA GLN A 30 -4.22 2.68 3.19
C GLN A 30 -4.55 1.67 4.30
N GLU A 31 -5.84 1.52 4.57
CA GLU A 31 -6.39 0.50 5.45
C GLU A 31 -6.75 -0.77 4.66
N SER A 32 -6.66 -1.93 5.30
CA SER A 32 -7.14 -3.19 4.72
C SER A 32 -7.90 -3.99 5.76
N ALA A 33 -8.84 -4.83 5.31
CA ALA A 33 -9.59 -5.74 6.16
C ALA A 33 -9.42 -7.19 5.68
N ALA A 34 -9.12 -8.12 6.58
CA ALA A 34 -8.80 -9.52 6.27
C ALA A 34 -9.19 -10.48 7.42
N ALA A 35 -8.85 -11.76 7.28
CA ALA A 35 -9.00 -12.81 8.30
C ALA A 35 -10.40 -12.84 8.95
N LEU A 36 -11.44 -12.72 8.14
CA LEU A 36 -12.82 -12.72 8.59
C LEU A 36 -13.25 -14.12 9.04
N ASP A 37 -13.98 -14.18 10.15
CA ASP A 37 -14.62 -15.36 10.69
C ASP A 37 -16.06 -15.01 11.12
N LEU A 38 -16.97 -15.98 11.03
CA LEU A 38 -18.38 -15.82 11.37
C LEU A 38 -18.72 -16.65 12.60
N SER A 39 -19.53 -16.09 13.50
CA SER A 39 -20.02 -16.82 14.66
C SER A 39 -20.92 -17.99 14.22
N ARG A 40 -20.92 -19.09 14.98
CA ARG A 40 -21.70 -20.29 14.61
C ARG A 40 -23.21 -20.04 14.53
N ASP A 41 -23.70 -19.05 15.27
CA ASP A 41 -25.10 -18.62 15.23
C ASP A 41 -25.42 -17.64 14.08
N GLY A 42 -24.43 -17.26 13.27
CA GLY A 42 -24.57 -16.40 12.10
C GLY A 42 -24.84 -14.93 12.41
N ARG A 43 -24.73 -14.49 13.67
CA ARG A 43 -25.11 -13.13 14.09
C ARG A 43 -23.96 -12.14 14.04
N LEU A 44 -22.73 -12.61 14.21
CA LEU A 44 -21.53 -11.79 14.37
C LEU A 44 -20.46 -12.17 13.35
N ALA A 45 -19.67 -11.19 12.96
CA ALA A 45 -18.40 -11.37 12.27
C ALA A 45 -17.27 -10.80 13.11
N VAL A 46 -16.11 -11.45 13.05
CA VAL A 46 -14.86 -10.90 13.56
C VAL A 46 -13.84 -10.87 12.43
N TYR A 47 -13.03 -9.83 12.35
CA TYR A 47 -12.04 -9.67 11.30
C TYR A 47 -10.88 -8.79 11.75
N THR A 48 -9.77 -8.80 11.01
CA THR A 48 -8.65 -7.88 11.24
C THR A 48 -8.79 -6.64 10.37
N ARG A 49 -8.53 -5.45 10.92
CA ARG A 49 -8.31 -4.22 10.16
C ARG A 49 -6.88 -3.74 10.38
N SER A 50 -6.13 -3.57 9.31
CA SER A 50 -4.73 -3.11 9.34
C SER A 50 -4.62 -1.68 8.87
N LYS A 51 -3.79 -0.90 9.55
CA LYS A 51 -3.43 0.48 9.18
C LYS A 51 -2.00 0.78 9.62
N ILE A 52 -1.39 1.82 9.05
CA ILE A 52 -0.08 2.28 9.52
C ILE A 52 -0.19 2.88 10.91
N ASP A 53 0.65 2.38 11.82
CA ASP A 53 0.98 3.04 13.08
C ASP A 53 2.02 4.13 12.80
N ARG A 54 1.64 5.40 12.98
CA ARG A 54 2.49 6.55 12.65
C ARG A 54 3.72 6.69 13.55
N GLU A 55 3.67 6.16 14.77
CA GLU A 55 4.79 6.23 15.72
C GLU A 55 5.81 5.13 15.41
N LYS A 56 5.35 3.90 15.18
CA LYS A 56 6.22 2.77 14.84
C LYS A 56 6.66 2.76 13.37
N GLY A 57 5.92 3.45 12.50
CA GLY A 57 6.19 3.50 11.06
C GLY A 57 6.04 2.15 10.36
N VAL A 58 5.13 1.29 10.85
CA VAL A 58 4.81 -0.04 10.29
C VAL A 58 3.31 -0.29 10.34
N SER A 59 2.82 -1.23 9.52
CA SER A 59 1.42 -1.65 9.55
C SER A 59 1.10 -2.46 10.80
N VAL A 60 0.00 -2.14 11.47
CA VAL A 60 -0.51 -2.83 12.65
C VAL A 60 -1.96 -3.24 12.42
N SER A 61 -2.26 -4.51 12.70
CA SER A 61 -3.60 -5.09 12.60
C SER A 61 -4.30 -5.10 13.96
N ASN A 62 -5.57 -4.72 13.99
CA ASN A 62 -6.45 -4.80 15.17
C ASN A 62 -7.70 -5.62 14.87
N ILE A 63 -8.29 -6.24 15.89
CA ILE A 63 -9.50 -7.07 15.76
C ILE A 63 -10.76 -6.21 15.88
N PHE A 64 -11.70 -6.41 14.97
CA PHE A 64 -13.01 -5.76 14.97
C PHE A 64 -14.11 -6.81 15.03
N LEU A 65 -15.14 -6.52 15.83
CA LEU A 65 -16.39 -7.27 15.88
C LEU A 65 -17.47 -6.46 15.19
N LYS A 66 -18.28 -7.11 14.35
CA LYS A 66 -19.39 -6.47 13.64
C LYS A 66 -20.64 -7.35 13.67
N HIS A 67 -21.80 -6.75 13.85
CA HIS A 67 -23.09 -7.44 13.70
C HIS A 67 -23.41 -7.68 12.23
N ILE A 68 -23.94 -8.86 11.90
CA ILE A 68 -24.37 -9.15 10.52
C ILE A 68 -25.65 -8.40 10.16
N ALA A 69 -26.62 -8.31 11.08
CA ALA A 69 -27.96 -7.81 10.79
C ALA A 69 -28.02 -6.28 10.63
N ASP A 70 -27.25 -5.56 11.45
CA ASP A 70 -27.25 -4.10 11.57
C ASP A 70 -25.85 -3.51 11.39
N ASP A 71 -25.69 -2.19 11.61
CA ASP A 71 -24.43 -1.49 11.38
C ASP A 71 -23.48 -1.47 12.59
N PHE A 72 -23.82 -2.11 13.72
CA PHE A 72 -22.97 -2.14 14.91
C PHE A 72 -21.58 -2.72 14.61
N GLU A 73 -20.54 -1.97 14.96
CA GLU A 73 -19.15 -2.34 14.84
C GLU A 73 -18.34 -1.80 16.01
N ILE A 74 -17.44 -2.61 16.56
CA ILE A 74 -16.53 -2.20 17.63
C ILE A 74 -15.14 -2.80 17.43
N ALA A 75 -14.10 -1.99 17.71
CA ALA A 75 -12.74 -2.48 17.82
C ALA A 75 -12.58 -3.25 19.15
N LEU A 76 -12.29 -4.55 19.07
CA LEU A 76 -12.01 -5.42 20.21
C LEU A 76 -10.58 -5.26 20.72
N THR A 77 -9.64 -4.91 19.84
CA THR A 77 -8.27 -4.54 20.23
C THR A 77 -7.94 -3.14 19.74
N ARG A 78 -7.01 -2.48 20.44
CA ARG A 78 -6.49 -1.16 20.09
C ARG A 78 -5.00 -1.11 20.37
N GLY A 79 -4.30 -0.21 19.69
CA GLY A 79 -2.89 0.09 19.92
C GLY A 79 -1.98 -0.48 18.85
N SER A 80 -0.72 -0.63 19.23
CA SER A 80 0.42 -0.83 18.34
C SER A 80 0.94 -2.27 18.30
N ASP A 81 0.33 -3.17 19.07
CA ASP A 81 0.67 -4.59 19.09
C ASP A 81 -0.26 -5.32 18.13
N GLY A 82 0.31 -5.87 17.05
CA GLY A 82 -0.47 -6.53 16.01
C GLY A 82 -1.26 -7.72 16.54
N ALA A 83 -2.51 -7.84 16.10
CA ALA A 83 -3.39 -8.96 16.37
C ALA A 83 -3.81 -9.66 15.06
N SER A 84 -3.89 -10.98 15.09
CA SER A 84 -4.15 -11.82 13.91
C SER A 84 -4.96 -13.06 14.26
N SER A 85 -5.45 -13.75 13.23
CA SER A 85 -6.16 -15.04 13.34
C SER A 85 -7.32 -15.04 14.34
N PRO A 86 -8.26 -14.06 14.29
CA PRO A 86 -9.41 -14.10 15.19
C PRO A 86 -10.32 -15.28 14.85
N ARG A 87 -10.79 -15.99 15.89
CA ARG A 87 -11.69 -17.15 15.78
C ARG A 87 -12.72 -17.15 16.89
N PHE A 88 -14.00 -17.28 16.54
CA PHE A 88 -15.07 -17.45 17.52
C PHE A 88 -14.94 -18.80 18.25
N SER A 89 -15.26 -18.80 19.55
CA SER A 89 -15.54 -20.04 20.28
C SER A 89 -16.77 -20.75 19.67
N PRO A 90 -16.89 -22.08 19.82
CA PRO A 90 -18.05 -22.82 19.31
C PRO A 90 -19.41 -22.28 19.78
N ASP A 91 -19.51 -21.79 21.01
CA ASP A 91 -20.71 -21.14 21.56
C ASP A 91 -20.92 -19.67 21.15
N SER A 92 -20.06 -19.12 20.29
CA SER A 92 -20.08 -17.74 19.81
C SER A 92 -19.88 -16.65 20.88
N LYS A 93 -19.47 -16.99 22.11
CA LYS A 93 -19.37 -16.00 23.21
C LYS A 93 -17.98 -15.38 23.37
N ARG A 94 -16.94 -15.98 22.80
CA ARG A 94 -15.56 -15.52 22.93
C ARG A 94 -14.88 -15.47 21.57
N VAL A 95 -13.86 -14.63 21.47
CA VAL A 95 -12.93 -14.60 20.34
C VAL A 95 -11.54 -14.91 20.86
N ALA A 96 -10.89 -15.91 20.27
CA ALA A 96 -9.46 -16.18 20.42
C ALA A 96 -8.69 -15.53 19.27
N PHE A 97 -7.48 -15.03 19.54
CA PHE A 97 -6.61 -14.43 18.52
C PHE A 97 -5.14 -14.52 18.94
N LEU A 98 -4.23 -14.38 17.97
CA LEU A 98 -2.78 -14.30 18.20
C LEU A 98 -2.33 -12.84 18.28
N THR A 99 -1.50 -12.52 19.26
CA THR A 99 -0.81 -11.22 19.31
C THR A 99 0.55 -11.34 19.99
N SER A 100 1.49 -10.49 19.55
CA SER A 100 2.81 -10.32 20.16
C SER A 100 2.79 -9.38 21.37
N ARG A 101 1.62 -8.89 21.80
CA ARG A 101 1.47 -8.11 23.03
C ARG A 101 2.09 -8.86 24.20
N LYS A 102 2.93 -8.18 24.98
CA LYS A 102 3.59 -8.78 26.15
C LYS A 102 2.53 -9.25 27.15
N ALA A 103 2.41 -10.57 27.32
CA ALA A 103 1.53 -11.16 28.31
C ALA A 103 2.03 -10.83 29.74
N PRO A 104 1.16 -10.42 30.67
CA PRO A 104 1.55 -10.14 32.06
C PRO A 104 2.24 -11.34 32.72
N GLY A 105 3.48 -11.15 33.18
CA GLY A 105 4.29 -12.19 33.80
C GLY A 105 4.82 -13.27 32.85
N ALA A 106 4.73 -13.08 31.52
CA ALA A 106 5.42 -13.95 30.57
C ALA A 106 6.93 -13.63 30.52
N PRO A 107 7.80 -14.65 30.34
CA PRO A 107 9.22 -14.42 30.09
C PRO A 107 9.41 -13.55 28.83
N ALA A 108 10.52 -12.82 28.76
CA ALA A 108 10.88 -12.11 27.53
C ALA A 108 11.00 -13.15 26.40
N ALA A 109 10.28 -12.95 25.29
CA ALA A 109 10.36 -13.85 24.14
C ALA A 109 11.84 -14.01 23.74
N SER A 110 12.31 -15.24 23.67
CA SER A 110 13.66 -15.54 23.17
C SER A 110 13.70 -15.15 21.68
N GLY A 111 14.72 -14.37 21.31
CA GLY A 111 14.79 -13.61 20.06
C GLY A 111 15.00 -14.41 18.78
N ASP A 112 14.63 -15.69 18.74
CA ASP A 112 14.78 -16.55 17.57
C ASP A 112 13.46 -17.23 17.17
N ALA A 113 12.40 -16.46 17.33
CA ALA A 113 11.06 -16.89 17.08
C ALA A 113 10.76 -16.49 15.63
N GLY A 114 10.82 -17.44 14.69
CA GLY A 114 10.54 -17.22 13.26
C GLY A 114 9.14 -16.67 12.98
N ALA A 115 8.59 -16.81 11.77
CA ALA A 115 7.24 -16.31 11.48
C ALA A 115 6.18 -16.86 12.48
N GLY A 116 5.64 -15.98 13.34
CA GLY A 116 4.68 -16.31 14.41
C GLY A 116 5.29 -16.57 15.80
N GLY A 117 6.61 -16.65 15.89
CA GLY A 117 7.30 -16.88 17.14
C GLY A 117 7.14 -15.70 18.13
N GLY A 118 6.89 -16.03 19.39
CA GLY A 118 6.64 -15.05 20.45
C GLY A 118 5.20 -14.53 20.56
N SER A 119 4.31 -14.83 19.61
CA SER A 119 2.88 -14.54 19.75
C SER A 119 2.24 -15.45 20.80
N GLN A 120 1.22 -14.97 21.51
CA GLN A 120 0.43 -15.77 22.44
C GLN A 120 -1.03 -15.79 22.00
N VAL A 121 -1.79 -16.79 22.44
CA VAL A 121 -3.24 -16.78 22.32
C VAL A 121 -3.80 -15.86 23.40
N TRP A 122 -4.69 -14.96 22.98
CA TRP A 122 -5.46 -14.08 23.85
C TRP A 122 -6.95 -14.34 23.64
N LEU A 123 -7.74 -14.09 24.67
CA LEU A 123 -9.20 -14.20 24.63
C LEU A 123 -9.84 -12.86 24.95
N ILE A 124 -11.01 -12.63 24.34
CA ILE A 124 -11.92 -11.54 24.69
C ILE A 124 -13.37 -12.04 24.59
N ASP A 125 -14.24 -11.56 25.49
CA ASP A 125 -15.68 -11.81 25.44
C ASP A 125 -16.35 -10.90 24.40
N VAL A 126 -17.30 -11.43 23.62
CA VAL A 126 -17.98 -10.66 22.55
C VAL A 126 -18.78 -9.48 23.09
N ARG A 127 -19.14 -9.49 24.38
CA ARG A 127 -19.84 -8.38 25.04
C ARG A 127 -18.92 -7.21 25.40
N GLY A 128 -17.60 -7.38 25.25
CA GLY A 128 -16.59 -6.37 25.57
C GLY A 128 -15.88 -6.62 26.91
N GLY A 129 -14.85 -5.82 27.16
CA GLY A 129 -13.89 -5.98 28.26
C GLY A 129 -12.45 -5.91 27.76
N GLU A 130 -11.47 -6.09 28.65
CA GLU A 130 -10.07 -6.19 28.24
C GLU A 130 -9.73 -7.60 27.75
N PRO A 131 -9.03 -7.77 26.61
CA PRO A 131 -8.48 -9.05 26.24
C PRO A 131 -7.45 -9.52 27.29
N TRP A 132 -7.43 -10.81 27.61
CA TRP A 132 -6.45 -11.39 28.52
C TRP A 132 -5.61 -12.46 27.83
N ALA A 133 -4.33 -12.51 28.18
CA ALA A 133 -3.41 -13.54 27.69
C ALA A 133 -3.85 -14.90 28.22
N LEU A 134 -4.12 -15.82 27.30
CA LEU A 134 -4.45 -17.19 27.65
C LEU A 134 -3.19 -18.04 27.82
N THR A 135 -2.20 -17.86 26.94
CA THR A 135 -0.95 -18.63 26.94
C THR A 135 0.26 -17.77 27.35
N LYS A 136 1.31 -18.43 27.86
CA LYS A 136 2.60 -17.83 28.23
C LYS A 136 3.77 -18.76 27.85
N LEU A 137 3.73 -19.34 26.66
CA LEU A 137 4.74 -20.30 26.20
C LEU A 137 6.04 -19.57 25.83
N GLU A 138 7.21 -20.16 26.12
CA GLU A 138 8.52 -19.52 25.93
C GLU A 138 8.73 -19.04 24.49
N LYS A 139 8.47 -19.92 23.51
CA LYS A 139 8.62 -19.63 22.08
C LYS A 139 7.32 -19.17 21.39
N GLY A 140 6.25 -19.03 22.16
CA GLY A 140 4.93 -18.60 21.67
C GLY A 140 4.15 -19.69 20.91
N VAL A 141 3.00 -19.29 20.38
CA VAL A 141 2.04 -20.11 19.64
C VAL A 141 2.04 -19.69 18.18
N ARG A 142 2.24 -20.66 17.28
CA ARG A 142 2.27 -20.46 15.82
C ARG A 142 0.88 -20.49 15.19
N ALA A 143 0.04 -21.41 15.64
CA ALA A 143 -1.35 -21.56 15.19
C ALA A 143 -2.20 -22.16 16.31
N PHE A 144 -3.52 -22.00 16.24
CA PHE A 144 -4.44 -22.62 17.16
C PHE A 144 -5.78 -22.91 16.47
N ASP A 145 -6.57 -23.78 17.08
CA ASP A 145 -7.99 -23.94 16.74
C ASP A 145 -8.80 -24.36 17.99
N TRP A 146 -10.11 -24.10 17.98
CA TRP A 146 -10.99 -24.47 19.08
C TRP A 146 -11.33 -25.95 19.05
N LEU A 147 -11.14 -26.63 20.19
CA LEU A 147 -11.61 -28.00 20.38
C LEU A 147 -13.07 -28.03 20.86
N ASP A 148 -13.35 -27.19 21.86
CA ASP A 148 -14.65 -26.98 22.48
C ASP A 148 -14.67 -25.60 23.17
N ASP A 149 -15.76 -25.20 23.82
CA ASP A 149 -15.90 -23.88 24.47
C ASP A 149 -14.84 -23.55 25.55
N ASN A 150 -14.16 -24.58 26.06
CA ASN A 150 -13.23 -24.49 27.17
C ASN A 150 -11.81 -24.97 26.81
N THR A 151 -11.57 -25.36 25.57
CA THR A 151 -10.32 -26.01 25.18
C THR A 151 -9.88 -25.59 23.78
N LEU A 152 -8.58 -25.32 23.62
CA LEU A 152 -7.94 -25.10 22.32
C LEU A 152 -6.89 -26.16 22.03
N LEU A 153 -6.65 -26.41 20.75
CA LEU A 153 -5.41 -27.03 20.28
C LEU A 153 -4.43 -25.94 19.86
N LEU A 154 -3.18 -26.08 20.27
CA LEU A 154 -2.09 -25.14 20.00
C LEU A 154 -0.99 -25.84 19.22
N VAL A 155 -0.48 -25.14 18.21
CA VAL A 155 0.75 -25.49 17.49
C VAL A 155 1.85 -24.59 18.04
N ALA A 156 2.80 -25.17 18.77
CA ALA A 156 3.86 -24.42 19.45
C ALA A 156 5.17 -25.19 19.44
N ALA A 157 6.30 -24.49 19.52
CA ALA A 157 7.59 -25.11 19.75
C ALA A 157 7.73 -25.50 21.23
N GLU A 158 8.57 -26.51 21.50
CA GLU A 158 8.99 -26.83 22.87
C GLU A 158 9.87 -25.71 23.44
N ASP A 159 10.01 -25.71 24.77
CA ASP A 159 10.93 -24.83 25.50
C ASP A 159 12.39 -25.05 25.04
N SER A 160 13.25 -24.07 25.32
CA SER A 160 14.64 -24.08 24.86
C SER A 160 15.40 -25.34 25.28
N SER A 161 16.08 -25.97 24.32
CA SER A 161 16.95 -27.11 24.55
C SER A 161 18.24 -26.70 25.29
N LEU A 162 18.95 -27.67 25.88
CA LEU A 162 20.26 -27.41 26.49
C LEU A 162 21.27 -26.83 25.48
N PHE A 163 21.17 -27.21 24.21
CA PHE A 163 22.01 -26.67 23.14
C PHE A 163 21.76 -25.16 22.96
N GLU A 164 20.49 -24.76 22.83
CA GLU A 164 20.10 -23.36 22.69
C GLU A 164 20.47 -22.53 23.93
N LEU A 165 20.26 -23.07 25.13
CA LEU A 165 20.63 -22.42 26.38
C LEU A 165 22.14 -22.17 26.45
N LYS A 166 22.97 -23.15 26.08
CA LYS A 166 24.43 -23.02 26.05
C LYS A 166 24.91 -22.00 25.01
N ASN A 167 24.28 -21.94 23.83
CA ASN A 167 24.63 -20.94 22.82
C ASN A 167 24.31 -19.53 23.32
N LYS A 168 23.15 -19.36 23.96
CA LYS A 168 22.76 -18.09 24.60
C LYS A 168 23.72 -17.67 25.71
N GLU A 169 24.16 -18.60 26.57
CA GLU A 169 25.17 -18.35 27.61
C GLU A 169 26.50 -17.88 27.02
N ARG A 170 26.91 -18.49 25.91
CA ARG A 170 28.12 -18.13 25.16
C ARG A 170 27.98 -16.84 24.35
N LYS A 171 26.75 -16.30 24.24
CA LYS A 171 26.39 -15.20 23.33
C LYS A 171 26.75 -15.52 21.88
N ASP A 172 26.67 -16.79 21.50
CA ASP A 172 26.87 -17.23 20.14
C ASP A 172 25.59 -16.95 19.33
N ALA A 173 25.67 -15.97 18.43
CA ALA A 173 24.59 -15.58 17.54
C ALA A 173 24.79 -16.16 16.12
N THR A 174 25.69 -17.14 15.96
CA THR A 174 25.92 -17.80 14.68
C THR A 174 24.68 -18.56 14.24
N ASN A 175 24.27 -18.37 12.99
CA ASN A 175 23.21 -19.16 12.38
C ASN A 175 23.83 -20.38 11.67
N VAL A 176 23.56 -21.58 12.18
CA VAL A 176 23.93 -22.82 11.50
C VAL A 176 22.80 -23.16 10.52
N LEU A 177 23.11 -23.05 9.22
CA LEU A 177 22.12 -23.28 8.16
C LEU A 177 21.71 -24.75 8.11
N ASP A 178 20.41 -25.00 7.99
CA ASP A 178 19.80 -26.33 7.90
C ASP A 178 20.23 -27.32 9.01
N ASP A 179 20.45 -26.80 10.23
CA ASP A 179 20.78 -27.61 11.42
C ASP A 179 19.56 -28.40 11.92
N GLU A 180 19.24 -29.48 11.20
CA GLU A 180 18.08 -30.32 11.46
C GLU A 180 18.16 -31.01 12.83
N ASP A 181 19.37 -31.31 13.32
CA ASP A 181 19.62 -32.01 14.58
C ASP A 181 19.29 -31.12 15.80
N HIS A 182 19.50 -29.80 15.69
CA HIS A 182 19.22 -28.85 16.76
C HIS A 182 17.95 -28.01 16.53
N ALA A 183 17.26 -28.20 15.41
CA ALA A 183 16.00 -27.55 15.11
C ALA A 183 14.91 -27.96 16.13
N SER A 184 14.28 -26.98 16.77
CA SER A 184 13.21 -27.26 17.74
C SER A 184 11.97 -27.87 17.05
N PRO A 185 11.45 -29.01 17.55
CA PRO A 185 10.19 -29.56 17.06
C PRO A 185 9.04 -28.61 17.38
N VAL A 186 8.09 -28.53 16.46
CA VAL A 186 6.82 -27.82 16.68
C VAL A 186 5.73 -28.88 16.81
N ARG A 187 5.02 -28.86 17.93
CA ARG A 187 4.13 -29.93 18.37
C ARG A 187 2.71 -29.45 18.59
N LEU A 188 1.81 -30.41 18.75
CA LEU A 188 0.42 -30.18 19.06
C LEU A 188 0.21 -30.29 20.58
N PHE A 189 -0.40 -29.27 21.16
CA PHE A 189 -0.75 -29.21 22.58
C PHE A 189 -2.24 -28.98 22.74
N LYS A 190 -2.84 -29.63 23.74
CA LYS A 190 -4.18 -29.32 24.25
C LYS A 190 -4.04 -28.29 25.37
N PHE A 191 -4.79 -27.20 25.28
CA PHE A 191 -4.85 -26.15 26.29
C PHE A 191 -6.26 -26.08 26.89
N GLU A 192 -6.38 -26.44 28.17
CA GLU A 192 -7.62 -26.32 28.93
C GLU A 192 -7.68 -24.91 29.57
N ILE A 193 -8.69 -24.11 29.20
CA ILE A 193 -8.83 -22.71 29.64
C ILE A 193 -8.94 -22.62 31.16
N LYS A 194 -9.78 -23.47 31.76
CA LYS A 194 -9.95 -23.52 33.21
C LYS A 194 -8.71 -24.16 33.85
N GLY A 195 -8.01 -23.40 34.66
CA GLY A 195 -6.78 -23.86 35.33
C GLY A 195 -5.53 -23.80 34.47
N SER A 196 -5.62 -23.29 33.23
CA SER A 196 -4.48 -23.06 32.32
C SER A 196 -3.59 -24.30 32.11
N LYS A 197 -4.20 -25.48 32.00
CA LYS A 197 -3.45 -26.74 31.89
C LYS A 197 -3.06 -27.00 30.44
N VAL A 198 -1.76 -27.23 30.21
CA VAL A 198 -1.19 -27.58 28.90
C VAL A 198 -0.82 -29.06 28.89
N THR A 199 -1.31 -29.80 27.89
CA THR A 199 -0.99 -31.22 27.70
C THR A 199 -0.46 -31.44 26.29
N ARG A 200 0.75 -32.00 26.17
CA ARG A 200 1.32 -32.38 24.87
C ARG A 200 0.57 -33.57 24.27
N LEU A 201 0.17 -33.47 23.00
CA LEU A 201 -0.54 -34.53 22.27
C LEU A 201 0.36 -35.30 21.31
N THR A 202 1.49 -34.74 20.87
CA THR A 202 2.37 -35.38 19.87
C THR A 202 3.82 -35.50 20.34
N THR A 203 4.49 -36.57 19.90
CA THR A 203 5.92 -36.86 20.16
C THR A 203 6.80 -36.72 18.91
N ASN A 204 6.30 -36.08 17.85
CA ASN A 204 7.00 -35.84 16.58
C ASN A 204 8.33 -35.08 16.75
N SER A 205 9.32 -35.32 15.87
CA SER A 205 10.57 -34.54 15.81
C SER A 205 10.50 -33.41 14.80
N ASP A 206 9.49 -33.41 13.94
CA ASP A 206 9.32 -32.44 12.88
C ASP A 206 8.54 -31.18 13.35
N ARG A 207 8.14 -30.31 12.41
CA ARG A 207 7.56 -29.01 12.73
C ARG A 207 6.16 -28.88 12.18
N ILE A 208 5.16 -28.98 13.05
CA ILE A 208 3.77 -28.69 12.71
C ILE A 208 3.61 -27.22 12.30
N THR A 209 2.91 -26.98 11.20
CA THR A 209 2.72 -25.65 10.61
C THR A 209 1.30 -25.11 10.80
N ASN A 210 0.30 -25.98 10.88
CA ASN A 210 -1.11 -25.64 11.07
C ASN A 210 -1.88 -26.73 11.83
N VAL A 211 -3.09 -26.41 12.26
CA VAL A 211 -4.08 -27.35 12.81
C VAL A 211 -5.49 -26.91 12.40
N THR A 212 -6.36 -27.88 12.12
CA THR A 212 -7.80 -27.67 11.91
C THR A 212 -8.57 -28.76 12.66
N VAL A 213 -9.60 -28.38 13.41
CA VAL A 213 -10.39 -29.29 14.27
C VAL A 213 -11.79 -29.52 13.70
N SER A 214 -12.31 -30.73 13.85
CA SER A 214 -13.67 -31.06 13.43
C SER A 214 -14.72 -30.35 14.31
N PRO A 215 -15.90 -29.98 13.78
CA PRO A 215 -16.94 -29.30 14.56
C PRO A 215 -17.37 -30.01 15.85
N ASP A 216 -17.27 -31.34 15.90
CA ASP A 216 -17.57 -32.19 17.06
C ASP A 216 -16.39 -32.40 18.03
N GLY A 217 -15.22 -31.84 17.72
CA GLY A 217 -14.00 -31.93 18.51
C GLY A 217 -13.37 -33.33 18.58
N ALA A 218 -13.76 -34.26 17.71
CA ALA A 218 -13.23 -35.62 17.71
C ALA A 218 -11.92 -35.77 16.91
N TRP A 219 -11.70 -34.92 15.92
CA TRP A 219 -10.60 -35.05 14.96
C TRP A 219 -9.82 -33.75 14.82
N ALA A 220 -8.53 -33.86 14.52
CA ALA A 220 -7.73 -32.75 14.04
C ALA A 220 -6.86 -33.17 12.85
N VAL A 221 -6.63 -32.25 11.91
CA VAL A 221 -5.67 -32.43 10.81
C VAL A 221 -4.53 -31.42 10.98
N THR A 222 -3.30 -31.87 10.77
CA THR A 222 -2.08 -31.06 10.87
C THR A 222 -1.15 -31.30 9.68
N ASN A 223 -0.41 -30.27 9.28
CA ASN A 223 0.70 -30.38 8.32
C ASN A 223 2.05 -30.19 8.99
N HIS A 224 3.01 -31.04 8.64
CA HIS A 224 4.34 -31.10 9.25
C HIS A 224 5.42 -30.83 8.20
N ASN A 225 6.28 -29.85 8.46
CA ASN A 225 7.53 -29.67 7.72
C ASN A 225 8.63 -30.57 8.31
N ARG A 226 9.17 -31.45 7.45
CA ARG A 226 10.15 -32.47 7.78
C ARG A 226 11.60 -32.08 7.48
N SER A 227 11.86 -30.96 6.83
CA SER A 227 13.21 -30.51 6.51
C SER A 227 13.31 -29.00 6.46
N LEU A 228 14.36 -28.44 7.06
CA LEU A 228 14.69 -27.02 6.93
C LEU A 228 15.02 -26.63 5.49
N ALA A 229 15.60 -27.55 4.72
CA ALA A 229 15.94 -27.37 3.31
C ALA A 229 14.75 -27.55 2.34
N GLU A 230 13.53 -27.77 2.84
CA GLU A 230 12.34 -27.98 1.99
C GLU A 230 12.09 -26.80 1.06
N THR A 231 12.23 -25.56 1.55
CA THR A 231 12.05 -24.37 0.71
C THR A 231 13.15 -24.27 -0.35
N PHE A 232 14.38 -24.66 -0.01
CA PHE A 232 15.52 -24.61 -0.93
C PHE A 232 15.37 -25.58 -2.10
N ASN A 233 15.00 -26.85 -1.83
CA ASN A 233 15.07 -27.91 -2.84
C ASN A 233 13.80 -28.76 -3.02
N GLN A 234 12.81 -28.69 -2.13
CA GLN A 234 11.57 -29.48 -2.13
C GLN A 234 11.74 -31.02 -2.17
N LYS A 235 12.94 -31.56 -1.88
CA LYS A 235 13.22 -33.01 -1.97
C LYS A 235 12.52 -33.80 -0.87
N ILE A 236 12.43 -33.23 0.34
CA ILE A 236 11.71 -33.83 1.47
C ILE A 236 10.36 -33.13 1.61
N LYS A 237 9.30 -33.82 1.22
CA LYS A 237 7.94 -33.27 1.20
C LYS A 237 7.37 -33.11 2.62
N PRO A 238 6.56 -32.06 2.86
CA PRO A 238 5.71 -32.00 4.04
C PRO A 238 4.75 -33.20 4.11
N VAL A 239 4.33 -33.57 5.31
CA VAL A 239 3.38 -34.66 5.54
C VAL A 239 2.16 -34.19 6.31
N THR A 240 1.03 -34.84 6.09
CA THR A 240 -0.25 -34.54 6.75
C THR A 240 -0.61 -35.66 7.72
N PHE A 241 -1.07 -35.30 8.92
CA PHE A 241 -1.57 -36.25 9.91
C PHE A 241 -3.03 -35.97 10.26
N LEU A 242 -3.80 -37.05 10.44
CA LEU A 242 -5.12 -37.05 11.06
C LEU A 242 -5.00 -37.59 12.48
N HIS A 243 -5.46 -36.83 13.46
CA HIS A 243 -5.43 -37.18 14.87
C HIS A 243 -6.84 -37.54 15.35
N ASP A 244 -7.02 -38.75 15.90
CA ASP A 244 -8.20 -39.13 16.68
C ASP A 244 -7.99 -38.64 18.12
N LEU A 245 -8.65 -37.53 18.46
CA LEU A 245 -8.45 -36.86 19.75
C LEU A 245 -9.08 -37.61 20.92
N LYS A 246 -10.02 -38.54 20.64
CA LYS A 246 -10.65 -39.38 21.65
C LYS A 246 -9.77 -40.57 22.00
N LYS A 247 -9.16 -41.21 21.00
CA LYS A 247 -8.27 -42.37 21.18
C LYS A 247 -6.81 -41.99 21.44
N GLY A 248 -6.41 -40.76 21.13
CA GLY A 248 -5.02 -40.32 21.22
C GLY A 248 -4.12 -40.97 20.15
N THR A 249 -4.69 -41.36 19.01
CA THR A 249 -3.95 -42.00 17.90
C THR A 249 -3.78 -41.04 16.73
N SER A 250 -2.72 -41.21 15.94
CA SER A 250 -2.46 -40.40 14.75
C SER A 250 -2.23 -41.30 13.53
N LEU A 251 -2.75 -40.89 12.38
CA LEU A 251 -2.58 -41.57 11.10
C LEU A 251 -1.93 -40.59 10.11
N GLN A 252 -0.81 -40.98 9.51
CA GLN A 252 -0.25 -40.22 8.39
C GLN A 252 -1.15 -40.41 7.16
N LEU A 253 -1.62 -39.29 6.60
CA LEU A 253 -2.41 -39.29 5.37
C LEU A 253 -1.51 -39.18 4.14
N PHE A 254 -2.00 -39.69 3.02
CA PHE A 254 -1.43 -39.50 1.67
C PHE A 254 0.02 -39.99 1.50
N ALA A 255 0.49 -40.87 2.38
CA ALA A 255 1.81 -41.48 2.27
C ALA A 255 1.99 -42.18 0.91
N GLY A 256 3.14 -41.95 0.27
CA GLY A 256 3.44 -42.51 -1.06
C GLY A 256 2.78 -41.79 -2.24
N THR A 257 1.98 -40.74 -2.00
CA THR A 257 1.37 -39.93 -3.08
C THR A 257 2.16 -38.64 -3.34
N LYS A 258 1.81 -37.93 -4.43
CA LYS A 258 2.27 -36.56 -4.71
C LYS A 258 1.43 -35.48 -4.02
N LEU A 259 0.42 -35.82 -3.20
CA LEU A 259 -0.44 -34.80 -2.61
C LEU A 259 0.26 -34.01 -1.50
N GLN A 260 0.33 -32.68 -1.68
CA GLN A 260 0.70 -31.73 -0.63
C GLN A 260 -0.56 -31.01 -0.14
N ALA A 261 -1.30 -31.67 0.74
CA ALA A 261 -2.60 -31.18 1.20
C ALA A 261 -2.47 -29.90 2.06
N ARG A 262 -3.35 -28.93 1.83
CA ARG A 262 -3.43 -27.64 2.55
C ARG A 262 -4.86 -27.13 2.58
N ASN A 263 -5.10 -26.07 3.35
CA ASN A 263 -6.40 -25.41 3.49
C ASN A 263 -7.52 -26.41 3.79
N PHE A 264 -7.48 -27.05 4.96
CA PHE A 264 -8.49 -28.04 5.37
C PHE A 264 -9.73 -27.36 5.94
N ASN A 265 -10.91 -27.89 5.61
CA ASN A 265 -12.17 -27.54 6.28
C ASN A 265 -13.03 -28.81 6.46
N PHE A 266 -13.38 -29.12 7.71
CA PHE A 266 -14.28 -30.23 8.02
C PHE A 266 -15.71 -29.95 7.57
N THR A 267 -16.42 -31.00 7.17
CA THR A 267 -17.87 -30.94 6.92
C THR A 267 -18.59 -30.58 8.22
N ARG A 268 -19.74 -29.89 8.11
CA ARG A 268 -20.51 -29.45 9.29
C ARG A 268 -20.95 -30.63 10.17
N ASP A 269 -21.15 -31.81 9.57
CA ASP A 269 -21.50 -33.05 10.26
C ASP A 269 -20.29 -33.86 10.76
N SER A 270 -19.07 -33.35 10.60
CA SER A 270 -17.81 -33.99 11.01
C SER A 270 -17.56 -35.39 10.43
N LYS A 271 -18.19 -35.77 9.31
CA LYS A 271 -17.96 -37.08 8.66
C LYS A 271 -16.78 -37.09 7.69
N GLY A 272 -16.27 -35.93 7.31
CA GLY A 272 -15.07 -35.80 6.50
C GLY A 272 -14.58 -34.36 6.43
N PHE A 273 -13.64 -34.11 5.52
CA PHE A 273 -13.14 -32.77 5.28
C PHE A 273 -12.74 -32.57 3.83
N TYR A 274 -12.85 -31.33 3.37
CA TYR A 274 -12.30 -30.90 2.10
C TYR A 274 -10.90 -30.34 2.31
N PHE A 275 -10.08 -30.43 1.26
CA PHE A 275 -8.75 -29.83 1.23
C PHE A 275 -8.32 -29.50 -0.20
N MET A 276 -7.32 -28.63 -0.30
CA MET A 276 -6.67 -28.25 -1.54
C MET A 276 -5.30 -28.93 -1.65
N ALA A 277 -4.86 -29.25 -2.86
CA ALA A 277 -3.46 -29.61 -3.11
C ALA A 277 -2.97 -29.01 -4.45
N PRO A 278 -1.73 -28.52 -4.54
CA PRO A 278 -1.14 -28.13 -5.80
C PRO A 278 -0.88 -29.37 -6.67
N PHE A 279 -1.04 -29.20 -7.98
CA PHE A 279 -0.71 -30.21 -9.00
C PHE A 279 0.21 -29.59 -10.05
N SER A 280 1.36 -30.23 -10.27
CA SER A 280 2.32 -29.94 -11.34
C SER A 280 2.58 -31.21 -12.15
N SER A 281 3.01 -31.06 -13.41
CA SER A 281 3.50 -32.19 -14.20
C SER A 281 4.86 -32.71 -13.71
N HIS A 282 5.63 -31.89 -12.98
CA HIS A 282 6.90 -32.29 -12.37
C HIS A 282 6.71 -33.29 -11.21
N ASP A 283 7.78 -33.99 -10.86
CA ASP A 283 7.70 -35.10 -9.89
C ASP A 283 7.57 -34.68 -8.43
N TYR A 284 8.24 -33.59 -8.06
CA TYR A 284 8.24 -33.09 -6.69
C TYR A 284 8.38 -31.56 -6.60
N LEU A 285 8.61 -30.87 -7.72
CA LEU A 285 8.72 -29.42 -7.78
C LEU A 285 7.36 -28.81 -8.11
N TYR A 286 6.88 -27.87 -7.30
CA TYR A 286 5.54 -27.28 -7.43
C TYR A 286 5.56 -25.77 -7.77
N ASN A 287 6.66 -25.30 -8.37
CA ASN A 287 6.91 -23.88 -8.64
C ASN A 287 5.86 -23.25 -9.56
N ALA A 288 5.38 -23.98 -10.58
CA ALA A 288 4.13 -23.70 -11.26
C ALA A 288 3.16 -24.87 -11.09
N SER A 289 1.91 -24.58 -10.74
CA SER A 289 0.91 -25.60 -10.43
C SER A 289 -0.52 -25.07 -10.54
N VAL A 290 -1.47 -25.97 -10.77
CA VAL A 290 -2.90 -25.66 -10.57
C VAL A 290 -3.36 -26.23 -9.23
N THR A 291 -4.23 -25.52 -8.52
CA THR A 291 -4.79 -26.04 -7.27
C THR A 291 -6.01 -26.91 -7.57
N ARG A 292 -6.00 -28.13 -7.03
CA ARG A 292 -7.10 -29.10 -7.12
C ARG A 292 -7.80 -29.25 -5.77
N MET A 293 -9.06 -29.69 -5.81
CA MET A 293 -9.89 -29.92 -4.62
C MET A 293 -10.07 -31.41 -4.36
N TYR A 294 -10.06 -31.79 -3.10
CA TYR A 294 -10.22 -33.18 -2.66
C TYR A 294 -11.17 -33.26 -1.47
N TYR A 295 -11.78 -34.41 -1.31
CA TYR A 295 -12.57 -34.78 -0.13
C TYR A 295 -11.96 -36.01 0.54
N TYR A 296 -11.89 -36.01 1.86
CA TYR A 296 -11.51 -37.16 2.68
C TYR A 296 -12.71 -37.63 3.50
N ASP A 297 -13.06 -38.90 3.36
CA ASP A 297 -14.13 -39.58 4.10
C ASP A 297 -13.55 -40.29 5.33
N LEU A 298 -14.00 -39.91 6.54
CA LEU A 298 -13.46 -40.49 7.78
C LEU A 298 -13.91 -41.94 8.00
N ALA A 299 -15.09 -42.32 7.52
CA ALA A 299 -15.65 -43.64 7.75
C ALA A 299 -14.92 -44.73 6.94
N SER A 300 -14.65 -44.45 5.67
CA SER A 300 -13.92 -45.34 4.77
C SER A 300 -12.40 -45.15 4.81
N ALA A 301 -11.92 -44.05 5.43
CA ALA A 301 -10.52 -43.63 5.44
C ALA A 301 -9.92 -43.49 4.03
N ARG A 302 -10.71 -42.91 3.11
CA ARG A 302 -10.32 -42.72 1.70
C ARG A 302 -10.50 -41.27 1.29
N HIS A 303 -9.70 -40.84 0.31
CA HIS A 303 -9.89 -39.56 -0.35
C HIS A 303 -10.26 -39.74 -1.82
N SER A 304 -10.92 -38.73 -2.37
CA SER A 304 -11.23 -38.61 -3.79
C SER A 304 -11.03 -37.17 -4.27
N GLU A 305 -10.60 -37.01 -5.52
CA GLU A 305 -10.57 -35.70 -6.17
C GLU A 305 -12.00 -35.23 -6.44
N VAL A 306 -12.28 -33.98 -6.12
CA VAL A 306 -13.56 -33.34 -6.47
C VAL A 306 -13.43 -32.82 -7.90
N PRO A 307 -14.24 -33.31 -8.86
CA PRO A 307 -14.20 -32.83 -10.23
C PRO A 307 -14.69 -31.37 -10.27
N LEU A 308 -13.76 -30.44 -10.46
CA LEU A 308 -14.09 -29.02 -10.61
C LEU A 308 -14.65 -28.70 -12.01
N ASP A 309 -14.39 -29.58 -12.98
CA ASP A 309 -14.63 -29.39 -14.41
C ASP A 309 -14.10 -28.03 -14.90
N TRP A 310 -12.90 -27.69 -14.44
CA TRP A 310 -12.27 -26.39 -14.65
C TRP A 310 -10.74 -26.49 -14.62
N GLU A 311 -10.11 -26.41 -15.79
CA GLU A 311 -8.68 -26.67 -15.98
C GLU A 311 -7.75 -25.64 -15.34
N ARG A 312 -8.25 -24.42 -15.08
CA ARG A 312 -7.49 -23.33 -14.46
C ARG A 312 -7.32 -23.51 -12.94
N GLY A 313 -8.03 -24.50 -12.37
CA GLY A 313 -7.95 -24.85 -10.96
C GLY A 313 -8.72 -23.92 -10.03
N ALA A 314 -8.70 -24.26 -8.75
CA ALA A 314 -9.28 -23.45 -7.70
C ALA A 314 -8.38 -22.26 -7.34
N GLY A 315 -9.00 -21.15 -6.93
CA GLY A 315 -8.33 -20.10 -6.17
C GLY A 315 -8.08 -20.54 -4.73
N PHE A 316 -7.50 -19.67 -3.91
CA PHE A 316 -7.11 -20.01 -2.53
C PHE A 316 -8.26 -20.07 -1.52
N SER A 317 -9.43 -19.49 -1.83
CA SER A 317 -10.55 -19.36 -0.89
C SER A 317 -11.72 -20.26 -1.27
N TYR A 318 -12.19 -21.02 -0.28
CA TYR A 318 -13.43 -21.78 -0.30
C TYR A 318 -13.97 -21.91 1.13
N ASP A 319 -15.26 -22.20 1.28
CA ASP A 319 -15.86 -22.49 2.58
C ASP A 319 -17.04 -23.47 2.47
N ILE A 320 -17.37 -24.12 3.59
CA ILE A 320 -18.24 -25.30 3.67
C ILE A 320 -19.71 -24.93 3.87
N THR A 321 -20.57 -25.51 3.03
CA THR A 321 -22.02 -25.54 3.23
C THR A 321 -22.44 -26.88 3.84
N GLU A 322 -23.67 -26.98 4.33
CA GLU A 322 -24.22 -28.23 4.90
C GLU A 322 -24.11 -29.43 3.94
N ASP A 323 -24.24 -29.16 2.64
CA ASP A 323 -24.29 -30.13 1.56
C ASP A 323 -23.04 -30.14 0.66
N GLY A 324 -21.99 -29.40 1.00
CA GLY A 324 -20.81 -29.28 0.14
C GLY A 324 -19.96 -28.04 0.44
N PHE A 325 -19.66 -27.23 -0.57
CA PHE A 325 -18.84 -26.03 -0.41
C PHE A 325 -19.08 -24.97 -1.50
N VAL A 326 -18.66 -23.74 -1.22
CA VAL A 326 -18.51 -22.66 -2.21
C VAL A 326 -17.02 -22.41 -2.42
N ALA A 327 -16.56 -22.37 -3.67
CA ALA A 327 -15.16 -22.12 -4.02
C ALA A 327 -15.01 -21.07 -5.09
N ILE A 328 -13.90 -20.34 -5.00
CA ILE A 328 -13.40 -19.48 -6.07
C ILE A 328 -12.59 -20.34 -7.04
N LEU A 329 -12.83 -20.18 -8.34
CA LEU A 329 -12.09 -20.78 -9.44
C LEU A 329 -11.37 -19.68 -10.22
N LEU A 330 -10.10 -19.90 -10.56
CA LEU A 330 -9.30 -18.91 -11.28
C LEU A 330 -9.75 -18.80 -12.73
N ASP A 331 -9.86 -17.60 -13.29
CA ASP A 331 -10.29 -17.40 -14.68
C ASP A 331 -9.58 -16.21 -15.34
N GLY A 332 -8.26 -16.34 -15.51
CA GLY A 332 -7.38 -15.27 -15.97
C GLY A 332 -7.25 -14.17 -14.92
N ALA A 333 -7.38 -12.91 -15.34
CA ALA A 333 -7.37 -11.73 -14.48
C ALA A 333 -8.63 -11.64 -13.61
N ARG A 334 -9.65 -12.44 -13.88
CA ARG A 334 -10.89 -12.49 -13.09
C ARG A 334 -11.05 -13.85 -12.43
N ASN A 335 -12.09 -13.96 -11.60
CA ASN A 335 -12.46 -15.23 -10.99
C ASN A 335 -13.84 -15.69 -11.48
N ARG A 336 -14.18 -16.92 -11.12
CA ARG A 336 -15.56 -17.39 -11.02
C ARG A 336 -15.80 -17.94 -9.62
N VAL A 337 -17.04 -17.91 -9.18
CA VAL A 337 -17.44 -18.58 -7.94
C VAL A 337 -18.45 -19.65 -8.27
N ALA A 338 -18.29 -20.81 -7.66
CA ALA A 338 -19.19 -21.93 -7.83
C ALA A 338 -19.52 -22.58 -6.48
N ARG A 339 -20.75 -23.05 -6.34
CA ARG A 339 -21.17 -23.98 -5.30
C ARG A 339 -21.05 -25.40 -5.83
N PHE A 340 -20.55 -26.28 -4.98
CA PHE A 340 -20.44 -27.71 -5.22
C PHE A 340 -21.30 -28.42 -4.18
N THR A 341 -22.33 -29.12 -4.62
CA THR A 341 -23.18 -29.94 -3.75
C THR A 341 -22.81 -31.41 -3.90
N ARG A 342 -22.70 -32.12 -2.78
CA ARG A 342 -22.32 -33.53 -2.74
C ARG A 342 -23.54 -34.43 -2.55
N SER A 343 -23.63 -35.47 -3.37
CA SER A 343 -24.61 -36.55 -3.23
C SER A 343 -23.89 -37.89 -3.36
N GLY A 344 -23.79 -38.64 -2.25
CA GLY A 344 -22.93 -39.82 -2.18
C GLY A 344 -21.47 -39.46 -2.49
N ASP A 345 -20.89 -40.12 -3.49
CA ASP A 345 -19.51 -39.88 -3.95
C ASP A 345 -19.41 -38.99 -5.18
N SER A 346 -20.47 -38.23 -5.51
CA SER A 346 -20.52 -37.33 -6.66
C SER A 346 -20.75 -35.88 -6.24
N TRP A 347 -20.22 -34.95 -7.03
CA TRP A 347 -20.39 -33.50 -6.84
C TRP A 347 -21.09 -32.90 -8.05
N THR A 348 -22.02 -31.99 -7.79
CA THR A 348 -22.66 -31.16 -8.82
C THR A 348 -22.20 -29.73 -8.66
N ARG A 349 -21.66 -29.14 -9.73
CA ARG A 349 -21.25 -27.74 -9.78
C ARG A 349 -22.40 -26.85 -10.26
N SER A 350 -22.65 -25.79 -9.50
CA SER A 350 -23.52 -24.68 -9.89
C SER A 350 -22.72 -23.37 -9.85
N TRP A 351 -22.69 -22.64 -10.95
CA TRP A 351 -22.11 -21.30 -10.97
C TRP A 351 -22.92 -20.36 -10.08
N LEU A 352 -22.25 -19.52 -9.30
CA LEU A 352 -22.94 -18.47 -8.56
C LEU A 352 -23.18 -17.26 -9.45
N ASP A 353 -24.45 -16.93 -9.67
CA ASP A 353 -24.86 -15.73 -10.38
C ASP A 353 -24.94 -14.52 -9.44
N GLY A 354 -24.53 -13.36 -9.95
CA GLY A 354 -24.60 -12.08 -9.25
C GLY A 354 -23.68 -11.04 -9.87
N GLU A 355 -23.98 -9.76 -9.64
CA GLU A 355 -23.22 -8.61 -10.16
C GLU A 355 -21.71 -8.72 -9.88
N HIS A 356 -21.35 -9.22 -8.69
CA HIS A 356 -19.96 -9.28 -8.24
C HIS A 356 -19.23 -10.59 -8.58
N ALA A 357 -19.91 -11.61 -9.10
CA ALA A 357 -19.43 -12.99 -9.14
C ALA A 357 -18.10 -13.20 -9.89
N ARG A 358 -17.74 -12.28 -10.79
CA ARG A 358 -16.48 -12.30 -11.56
C ARG A 358 -15.27 -11.71 -10.83
N ASN A 359 -15.51 -11.02 -9.72
CA ASN A 359 -14.53 -10.18 -9.03
C ASN A 359 -14.59 -10.40 -7.50
N ILE A 360 -14.95 -11.63 -7.10
CA ILE A 360 -14.88 -12.10 -5.72
C ILE A 360 -13.50 -12.73 -5.50
N PHE A 361 -12.82 -12.33 -4.41
CA PHE A 361 -11.46 -12.78 -4.07
C PHE A 361 -11.36 -13.53 -2.74
N SER A 362 -12.42 -13.52 -1.94
CA SER A 362 -12.54 -14.33 -0.72
C SER A 362 -14.01 -14.62 -0.45
N VAL A 363 -14.31 -15.81 0.09
CA VAL A 363 -15.66 -16.23 0.48
C VAL A 363 -15.65 -16.83 1.89
N THR A 364 -16.71 -16.57 2.65
CA THR A 364 -17.00 -17.16 3.95
C THR A 364 -18.51 -17.35 4.06
N THR A 365 -18.94 -18.52 4.50
CA THR A 365 -20.34 -18.92 4.64
C THR A 365 -20.73 -19.00 6.11
N SER A 366 -21.97 -18.65 6.43
CA SER A 366 -22.51 -18.93 7.76
C SER A 366 -22.63 -20.44 8.00
N PHE A 367 -22.64 -20.87 9.26
CA PHE A 367 -22.70 -22.29 9.60
C PHE A 367 -23.96 -22.99 9.05
N ASP A 368 -25.07 -22.27 8.93
CA ASP A 368 -26.32 -22.75 8.31
C ASP A 368 -26.32 -22.73 6.77
N GLY A 369 -25.24 -22.24 6.14
CA GLY A 369 -25.08 -22.17 4.69
C GLY A 369 -25.98 -21.16 3.97
N LYS A 370 -26.68 -20.27 4.69
CA LYS A 370 -27.67 -19.33 4.09
C LYS A 370 -27.13 -17.94 3.84
N SER A 371 -26.01 -17.57 4.47
CA SER A 371 -25.38 -16.26 4.31
C SER A 371 -23.98 -16.42 3.72
N LEU A 372 -23.59 -15.45 2.90
CA LEU A 372 -22.27 -15.35 2.29
C LEU A 372 -21.68 -13.98 2.62
N VAL A 373 -20.47 -13.97 3.18
CA VAL A 373 -19.63 -12.79 3.31
C VAL A 373 -18.45 -12.95 2.37
N TYR A 374 -18.20 -11.95 1.53
CA TYR A 374 -17.18 -12.07 0.47
C TYR A 374 -16.47 -10.75 0.22
N ASN A 375 -15.23 -10.83 -0.26
CA ASN A 375 -14.46 -9.65 -0.67
C ASN A 375 -14.68 -9.38 -2.16
N TYR A 376 -15.15 -8.17 -2.50
CA TYR A 376 -15.35 -7.69 -3.87
C TYR A 376 -14.42 -6.52 -4.16
N THR A 377 -13.78 -6.54 -5.33
CA THR A 377 -12.92 -5.47 -5.84
C THR A 377 -12.72 -5.58 -7.34
N THR A 378 -12.51 -4.45 -8.02
CA THR A 378 -12.03 -4.40 -9.41
C THR A 378 -10.75 -3.57 -9.44
N ALA A 379 -10.00 -3.58 -10.54
CA ALA A 379 -8.80 -2.73 -10.68
C ALA A 379 -9.12 -1.22 -10.53
N SER A 380 -10.39 -0.83 -10.69
CA SER A 380 -10.91 0.54 -10.47
C SER A 380 -11.89 0.67 -9.30
N THR A 381 -12.10 -0.37 -8.49
CA THR A 381 -13.02 -0.34 -7.34
C THR A 381 -12.31 -0.84 -6.09
N PRO A 382 -12.02 0.04 -5.11
CA PRO A 382 -11.40 -0.35 -3.84
C PRO A 382 -12.14 -1.50 -3.16
N ALA A 383 -11.39 -2.34 -2.45
CA ALA A 383 -11.94 -3.55 -1.86
C ALA A 383 -13.01 -3.26 -0.80
N VAL A 384 -14.14 -3.97 -0.92
CA VAL A 384 -15.25 -3.92 0.03
C VAL A 384 -15.61 -5.35 0.41
N TRP A 385 -15.74 -5.61 1.71
CA TRP A 385 -16.40 -6.84 2.15
C TRP A 385 -17.90 -6.64 2.04
N MET A 386 -18.55 -7.58 1.37
CA MET A 386 -19.98 -7.62 1.11
C MET A 386 -20.61 -8.71 1.97
N ARG A 387 -21.86 -8.52 2.39
CA ARG A 387 -22.73 -9.58 2.89
C ARG A 387 -23.86 -9.81 1.90
N ALA A 388 -24.30 -11.06 1.76
CA ALA A 388 -25.41 -11.45 0.90
C ALA A 388 -26.09 -12.71 1.46
N SER A 389 -27.31 -12.96 1.00
CA SER A 389 -27.94 -14.26 1.14
C SER A 389 -27.44 -15.20 0.05
N LEU A 390 -27.25 -16.47 0.39
CA LEU A 390 -26.88 -17.54 -0.53
C LEU A 390 -28.09 -18.43 -0.80
N ASP A 391 -28.63 -18.36 -2.01
CA ASP A 391 -29.75 -19.19 -2.45
C ASP A 391 -29.28 -20.12 -3.58
N VAL A 392 -29.03 -21.39 -3.26
CA VAL A 392 -28.53 -22.46 -4.15
C VAL A 392 -27.38 -22.02 -5.07
N ALA A 393 -27.70 -21.34 -6.18
CA ALA A 393 -26.78 -20.86 -7.21
C ALA A 393 -26.74 -19.32 -7.38
N ARG A 394 -27.27 -18.56 -6.42
CA ARG A 394 -27.42 -17.10 -6.54
C ARG A 394 -26.92 -16.36 -5.31
N ILE A 395 -26.18 -15.28 -5.56
CA ILE A 395 -25.85 -14.25 -4.56
C ILE A 395 -27.00 -13.24 -4.56
N ALA A 396 -27.79 -13.21 -3.48
CA ALA A 396 -28.98 -12.36 -3.37
C ALA A 396 -28.78 -11.23 -2.36
N ASP A 397 -29.34 -10.05 -2.67
CA ASP A 397 -29.31 -8.85 -1.81
C ASP A 397 -27.90 -8.47 -1.31
N PRO A 398 -26.91 -8.30 -2.20
CA PRO A 398 -25.55 -7.95 -1.80
C PRO A 398 -25.51 -6.55 -1.19
N LYS A 399 -25.00 -6.44 0.03
CA LYS A 399 -24.87 -5.18 0.78
C LYS A 399 -23.44 -4.98 1.26
N PRO A 400 -22.89 -3.76 1.18
CA PRO A 400 -21.61 -3.46 1.79
C PRO A 400 -21.63 -3.79 3.29
N PHE A 401 -20.59 -4.46 3.76
CA PHE A 401 -20.43 -4.92 5.13
C PHE A 401 -19.25 -4.23 5.81
N VAL A 402 -18.03 -4.37 5.27
CA VAL A 402 -16.85 -3.63 5.75
C VAL A 402 -16.29 -2.80 4.61
N LYS A 403 -16.19 -1.49 4.84
CA LYS A 403 -15.56 -0.53 3.94
C LYS A 403 -14.25 -0.05 4.56
N THR A 404 -13.22 0.05 3.74
CA THR A 404 -11.93 0.67 4.08
C THR A 404 -11.69 1.85 3.15
N ASN A 405 -10.80 2.77 3.53
CA ASN A 405 -10.36 3.88 2.66
C ASN A 405 -11.49 4.75 2.09
N THR A 406 -12.54 5.05 2.88
CA THR A 406 -13.72 5.81 2.41
C THR A 406 -13.37 7.21 1.89
N GLY A 407 -12.24 7.78 2.34
CA GLY A 407 -11.71 9.05 1.84
C GLY A 407 -11.27 9.04 0.38
N TRP A 408 -11.18 7.89 -0.29
CA TRP A 408 -10.87 7.81 -1.72
C TRP A 408 -12.06 8.14 -2.63
N ALA A 409 -13.29 8.21 -2.10
CA ALA A 409 -14.49 8.52 -2.89
C ALA A 409 -14.43 9.91 -3.58
N LYS A 410 -13.59 10.82 -3.08
CA LYS A 410 -13.35 12.16 -3.62
C LYS A 410 -12.10 12.27 -4.53
N LYS A 411 -11.39 11.16 -4.72
CA LYS A 411 -10.18 11.09 -5.56
C LYS A 411 -10.50 10.50 -6.92
N ASN A 412 -9.75 10.91 -7.94
CA ASN A 412 -9.88 10.33 -9.26
C ASN A 412 -9.26 8.93 -9.28
N ILE A 413 -10.05 7.89 -9.53
CA ILE A 413 -9.57 6.53 -9.71
C ILE A 413 -9.54 6.23 -11.21
N SER A 414 -8.39 5.77 -11.68
CA SER A 414 -8.19 5.40 -13.09
C SER A 414 -9.27 4.44 -13.57
N LYS A 415 -9.87 4.73 -14.72
CA LYS A 415 -10.62 3.72 -15.48
C LYS A 415 -9.69 2.56 -15.78
N THR A 416 -10.21 1.34 -15.69
CA THR A 416 -9.45 0.13 -16.01
C THR A 416 -10.18 -0.74 -17.04
N GLU A 417 -9.42 -1.56 -17.76
CA GLU A 417 -9.92 -2.53 -18.73
C GLU A 417 -9.05 -3.78 -18.67
N VAL A 418 -9.68 -4.95 -18.69
CA VAL A 418 -8.98 -6.21 -18.99
C VAL A 418 -8.92 -6.32 -20.51
N ILE A 419 -7.71 -6.30 -21.06
CA ILE A 419 -7.46 -6.33 -22.50
C ILE A 419 -6.73 -7.62 -22.89
N THR A 420 -6.86 -8.02 -24.15
CA THR A 420 -6.09 -9.13 -24.72
C THR A 420 -5.31 -8.71 -25.97
N TRP A 421 -4.25 -9.45 -26.26
CA TRP A 421 -3.43 -9.36 -27.48
C TRP A 421 -2.79 -10.71 -27.79
N THR A 422 -2.33 -10.91 -29.02
CA THR A 422 -1.58 -12.11 -29.40
C THR A 422 -0.13 -12.00 -28.91
N GLY A 423 0.32 -12.94 -28.08
CA GLY A 423 1.65 -12.99 -27.48
C GLY A 423 2.63 -13.92 -28.21
N ALA A 424 3.60 -14.44 -27.47
CA ALA A 424 4.46 -15.53 -27.91
C ALA A 424 3.64 -16.76 -28.29
N LEU A 425 4.20 -17.62 -29.15
CA LEU A 425 3.53 -18.84 -29.65
C LEU A 425 2.18 -18.60 -30.36
N ASP A 426 1.89 -17.34 -30.71
CA ASP A 426 0.60 -16.89 -31.25
C ASP A 426 -0.61 -17.22 -30.33
N GLU A 427 -0.36 -17.37 -29.03
CA GLU A 427 -1.39 -17.57 -28.00
C GLU A 427 -1.93 -16.22 -27.51
N GLU A 428 -3.16 -16.20 -26.98
CA GLU A 428 -3.76 -14.99 -26.42
C GLU A 428 -3.19 -14.68 -25.03
N ILE A 429 -2.73 -13.45 -24.85
CA ILE A 429 -2.26 -12.89 -23.58
C ILE A 429 -3.28 -11.89 -23.08
N GLU A 430 -3.53 -11.92 -21.78
CA GLU A 430 -4.42 -11.00 -21.09
C GLU A 430 -3.60 -10.07 -20.18
N GLY A 431 -4.10 -8.85 -19.98
CA GLY A 431 -3.52 -7.92 -19.02
C GLY A 431 -4.51 -6.85 -18.61
N ILE A 432 -4.12 -6.06 -17.61
CA ILE A 432 -4.93 -4.96 -17.09
C ILE A 432 -4.34 -3.64 -17.60
N LEU A 433 -5.19 -2.83 -18.23
CA LEU A 433 -4.87 -1.50 -18.71
C LEU A 433 -5.50 -0.46 -17.79
N TYR A 434 -4.69 0.38 -17.16
CA TYR A 434 -5.14 1.58 -16.45
C TYR A 434 -5.00 2.80 -17.35
N TYR A 435 -6.04 3.61 -17.40
CA TYR A 435 -6.08 4.82 -18.20
C TYR A 435 -5.52 6.03 -17.43
N PRO A 436 -4.88 7.00 -18.13
CA PRO A 436 -4.54 8.29 -17.57
C PRO A 436 -5.74 8.97 -16.91
N HIS A 437 -5.52 9.69 -15.81
CA HIS A 437 -6.57 10.47 -15.14
C HIS A 437 -7.19 11.56 -16.02
N ASN A 438 -6.42 12.04 -17.00
CA ASN A 438 -6.79 13.06 -17.98
C ASN A 438 -6.96 12.46 -19.39
N TYR A 439 -7.39 11.20 -19.50
CA TYR A 439 -7.56 10.54 -20.79
C TYR A 439 -8.63 11.23 -21.65
N GLU A 440 -8.27 11.53 -22.89
CA GLU A 440 -9.12 12.03 -23.94
C GLU A 440 -8.92 11.18 -25.19
N ALA A 441 -10.02 10.73 -25.80
CA ALA A 441 -9.96 9.91 -27.00
C ALA A 441 -9.24 10.65 -28.15
N GLY A 442 -8.39 9.93 -28.89
CA GLY A 442 -7.63 10.47 -30.02
C GLY A 442 -6.29 11.13 -29.66
N LYS A 443 -5.98 11.30 -28.36
CA LYS A 443 -4.64 11.71 -27.90
C LYS A 443 -3.77 10.49 -27.60
N LYS A 444 -2.46 10.65 -27.78
CA LYS A 444 -1.43 9.68 -27.40
C LYS A 444 -0.81 10.06 -26.05
N TYR A 445 -0.53 9.06 -25.23
CA TYR A 445 -0.05 9.24 -23.86
C TYR A 445 1.21 8.40 -23.60
N PRO A 446 2.02 8.71 -22.57
CA PRO A 446 3.05 7.82 -22.06
C PRO A 446 2.49 6.45 -21.64
N LEU A 447 3.35 5.43 -21.63
CA LEU A 447 3.05 4.11 -21.07
C LEU A 447 4.07 3.75 -20.00
N VAL A 448 3.60 3.22 -18.87
CA VAL A 448 4.44 2.52 -17.89
C VAL A 448 3.99 1.06 -17.83
N VAL A 449 4.84 0.13 -18.24
CA VAL A 449 4.58 -1.30 -18.07
C VAL A 449 4.94 -1.71 -16.64
N MET A 450 3.99 -2.25 -15.89
CA MET A 450 4.17 -2.71 -14.51
C MET A 450 4.02 -4.23 -14.44
N ILE A 451 5.14 -4.94 -14.33
CA ILE A 451 5.20 -6.40 -14.47
C ILE A 451 5.17 -7.05 -13.08
N HIS A 452 4.27 -8.02 -12.86
CA HIS A 452 4.15 -8.71 -11.56
C HIS A 452 5.30 -9.68 -11.26
N GLY A 453 5.53 -9.91 -9.95
CA GLY A 453 6.41 -10.96 -9.43
C GLY A 453 5.84 -12.37 -9.64
N GLY A 454 6.64 -13.41 -9.38
CA GLY A 454 6.28 -14.78 -9.71
C GLY A 454 7.50 -15.67 -9.95
N PRO A 455 7.62 -16.35 -11.11
CA PRO A 455 6.86 -16.07 -12.34
C PRO A 455 5.43 -16.60 -12.32
N HIS A 456 5.13 -17.58 -11.45
CA HIS A 456 3.78 -18.16 -11.30
C HIS A 456 2.79 -17.30 -10.47
N GLY A 457 2.94 -15.97 -10.53
CA GLY A 457 1.96 -15.00 -10.04
C GLY A 457 1.00 -14.56 -11.15
N HIS A 458 0.07 -13.66 -10.86
CA HIS A 458 -0.68 -12.91 -11.87
C HIS A 458 -1.27 -11.63 -11.28
N ASP A 459 -1.54 -10.68 -12.16
CA ASP A 459 -2.36 -9.51 -11.88
C ASP A 459 -3.83 -9.82 -12.15
N ALA A 460 -4.64 -9.65 -11.11
CA ALA A 460 -6.08 -9.78 -11.20
C ALA A 460 -6.74 -8.40 -11.28
N ASP A 461 -7.93 -8.33 -11.89
CA ASP A 461 -8.87 -7.21 -11.93
C ASP A 461 -9.35 -6.92 -10.49
N ALA A 462 -8.45 -6.33 -9.71
CA ALA A 462 -8.53 -6.06 -8.29
C ALA A 462 -7.73 -4.79 -7.95
N PHE A 463 -8.23 -4.00 -7.00
CA PHE A 463 -7.59 -2.77 -6.59
C PHE A 463 -6.35 -3.08 -5.74
N ARG A 464 -5.15 -2.93 -6.33
CA ARG A 464 -3.86 -3.33 -5.74
C ARG A 464 -2.84 -2.19 -5.69
N GLU A 465 -3.30 -1.02 -5.26
CA GLU A 465 -2.44 0.15 -5.08
C GLU A 465 -1.38 -0.13 -3.99
N SER A 466 -0.09 0.18 -4.24
CA SER A 466 0.99 -0.12 -3.29
C SER A 466 2.27 0.68 -3.57
N TRP A 467 3.17 0.74 -2.58
CA TRP A 467 4.50 1.33 -2.75
C TRP A 467 5.33 0.62 -3.85
N GLY A 468 5.07 -0.66 -4.12
CA GLY A 468 5.74 -1.44 -5.16
C GLY A 468 5.23 -1.09 -6.57
N TYR A 469 3.93 -0.83 -6.69
CA TYR A 469 3.24 -0.56 -7.94
C TYR A 469 2.24 0.61 -7.77
N PRO A 470 2.72 1.87 -7.91
CA PRO A 470 1.93 3.06 -7.57
C PRO A 470 1.01 3.50 -8.73
N HIS A 471 -0.10 2.78 -8.95
CA HIS A 471 -0.94 2.94 -10.15
C HIS A 471 -1.49 4.35 -10.31
N GLN A 472 -2.18 4.86 -9.30
CA GLN A 472 -2.85 6.15 -9.37
C GLN A 472 -1.85 7.30 -9.48
N LEU A 473 -0.66 7.18 -8.89
CA LEU A 473 0.38 8.21 -8.95
C LEU A 473 1.03 8.30 -10.35
N MET A 474 1.14 7.18 -11.07
CA MET A 474 1.61 7.16 -12.46
C MET A 474 0.49 7.60 -13.43
N ALA A 475 -0.75 7.14 -13.23
CA ALA A 475 -1.89 7.56 -14.04
C ALA A 475 -2.19 9.07 -13.91
N GLN A 476 -1.97 9.64 -12.73
CA GLN A 476 -2.07 11.08 -12.47
C GLN A 476 -1.03 11.91 -13.24
N ARG A 477 0.11 11.31 -13.62
CA ARG A 477 1.13 11.92 -14.49
C ARG A 477 0.79 11.82 -15.98
N GLY A 478 -0.40 11.30 -16.30
CA GLY A 478 -0.88 11.17 -17.66
C GLY A 478 -0.45 9.86 -18.35
N ALA A 479 0.05 8.87 -17.62
CA ALA A 479 0.47 7.60 -18.21
C ALA A 479 -0.65 6.57 -18.26
N PHE A 480 -0.70 5.80 -19.36
CA PHE A 480 -1.29 4.46 -19.31
C PHE A 480 -0.41 3.54 -18.49
N ILE A 481 -1.02 2.51 -17.90
CA ILE A 481 -0.29 1.44 -17.22
C ILE A 481 -0.75 0.11 -17.78
N LEU A 482 0.19 -0.69 -18.30
CA LEU A 482 -0.07 -2.06 -18.74
C LEU A 482 0.49 -3.04 -17.72
N LYS A 483 -0.36 -3.96 -17.25
CA LYS A 483 0.00 -5.06 -16.36
C LYS A 483 -0.22 -6.40 -17.08
N PRO A 484 0.80 -6.95 -17.73
CA PRO A 484 0.67 -8.16 -18.54
C PRO A 484 0.75 -9.43 -17.67
N ASN A 485 -0.15 -10.39 -17.94
CA ASN A 485 -0.04 -11.75 -17.42
C ASN A 485 0.63 -12.63 -18.48
N TYR A 486 1.96 -12.61 -18.47
CA TYR A 486 2.83 -13.29 -19.43
C TYR A 486 2.79 -14.83 -19.29
N HIS A 487 3.27 -15.55 -20.31
CA HIS A 487 3.47 -17.01 -20.25
C HIS A 487 4.18 -17.42 -18.95
N GLY A 488 3.59 -18.36 -18.21
CA GLY A 488 4.07 -18.75 -16.88
C GLY A 488 3.20 -18.22 -15.73
N SER A 489 2.41 -17.17 -15.95
CA SER A 489 1.47 -16.65 -14.96
C SER A 489 0.44 -17.68 -14.51
N SER A 490 0.00 -17.59 -13.26
CA SER A 490 -1.10 -18.41 -12.74
C SER A 490 -2.45 -17.91 -13.26
N GLY A 491 -3.49 -18.75 -13.12
CA GLY A 491 -4.87 -18.40 -13.51
C GLY A 491 -5.27 -18.74 -14.95
N TYR A 492 -4.33 -19.20 -15.78
CA TYR A 492 -4.55 -19.57 -17.19
C TYR A 492 -4.42 -21.08 -17.46
N GLY A 493 -4.38 -21.90 -16.40
CA GLY A 493 -4.24 -23.35 -16.50
C GLY A 493 -2.78 -23.83 -16.49
N LEU A 494 -2.62 -25.14 -16.30
CA LEU A 494 -1.30 -25.73 -16.06
C LEU A 494 -0.36 -25.57 -17.25
N LYS A 495 -0.84 -25.82 -18.48
CA LYS A 495 -0.02 -25.69 -19.70
C LYS A 495 0.60 -24.29 -19.81
N PHE A 496 -0.18 -23.25 -19.52
CA PHE A 496 0.30 -21.88 -19.56
C PHE A 496 1.29 -21.58 -18.44
N GLY A 497 0.99 -22.02 -17.20
CA GLY A 497 1.87 -21.85 -16.04
C GLY A 497 3.22 -22.55 -16.18
N GLU A 498 3.27 -23.72 -16.81
CA GLU A 498 4.50 -24.50 -16.99
C GLU A 498 5.23 -24.18 -18.30
N SER A 499 4.70 -23.28 -19.13
CA SER A 499 5.22 -22.99 -20.49
C SER A 499 6.66 -22.47 -20.53
N ILE A 500 7.11 -21.85 -19.44
CA ILE A 500 8.46 -21.26 -19.27
C ILE A 500 9.42 -22.17 -18.49
N SER A 501 8.99 -23.38 -18.10
CA SER A 501 9.84 -24.35 -17.40
C SER A 501 10.88 -24.99 -18.33
N GLY A 502 11.84 -25.72 -17.75
CA GLY A 502 12.74 -26.59 -18.50
C GLY A 502 13.69 -25.86 -19.46
N GLY A 503 14.23 -24.72 -19.03
CA GLY A 503 15.22 -23.93 -19.77
C GLY A 503 14.63 -22.80 -20.61
N LYS A 504 13.30 -22.62 -20.59
CA LYS A 504 12.59 -21.61 -21.39
C LYS A 504 12.35 -20.28 -20.66
N TYR A 505 12.74 -20.20 -19.39
CA TYR A 505 12.57 -19.01 -18.58
C TYR A 505 13.21 -17.78 -19.25
N ASN A 506 12.46 -16.67 -19.32
CA ASN A 506 12.74 -15.44 -20.07
C ASN A 506 12.80 -15.58 -21.61
N ASP A 507 12.31 -16.66 -22.23
CA ASP A 507 12.22 -16.77 -23.69
C ASP A 507 10.88 -16.30 -24.26
N LEU A 508 9.79 -16.41 -23.49
CA LEU A 508 8.43 -16.10 -23.94
C LEU A 508 7.91 -14.79 -23.35
N GLU A 509 8.23 -14.55 -22.09
CA GLU A 509 7.65 -13.52 -21.25
C GLU A 509 7.91 -12.11 -21.81
N TRP A 510 9.15 -11.82 -22.21
CA TRP A 510 9.51 -10.53 -22.77
C TRP A 510 8.81 -10.26 -24.13
N ILE A 511 8.53 -11.31 -24.91
CA ILE A 511 7.81 -11.21 -26.18
C ILE A 511 6.34 -10.86 -25.91
N ASP A 512 5.72 -11.50 -24.93
CA ASP A 512 4.35 -11.18 -24.51
C ASP A 512 4.22 -9.71 -24.11
N VAL A 513 5.19 -9.21 -23.35
CA VAL A 513 5.24 -7.82 -22.91
C VAL A 513 5.38 -6.86 -24.10
N GLU A 514 6.37 -7.05 -24.99
CA GLU A 514 6.59 -6.16 -26.14
C GLU A 514 5.40 -6.19 -27.12
N LYS A 515 4.80 -7.36 -27.38
CA LYS A 515 3.60 -7.44 -28.23
C LYS A 515 2.41 -6.70 -27.61
N GLY A 516 2.29 -6.67 -26.28
CA GLY A 516 1.28 -5.88 -25.59
C GLY A 516 1.52 -4.37 -25.73
N VAL A 517 2.77 -3.93 -25.64
CA VAL A 517 3.16 -2.54 -25.91
C VAL A 517 2.83 -2.14 -27.35
N ASP A 518 3.20 -2.99 -28.32
CA ASP A 518 2.96 -2.74 -29.74
C ASP A 518 1.47 -2.71 -30.08
N HIS A 519 0.66 -3.56 -29.46
CA HIS A 519 -0.80 -3.52 -29.58
C HIS A 519 -1.39 -2.17 -29.17
N LEU A 520 -0.94 -1.60 -28.05
CA LEU A 520 -1.42 -0.30 -27.59
C LEU A 520 -0.94 0.86 -28.47
N ILE A 521 0.28 0.77 -29.02
CA ILE A 521 0.80 1.73 -29.99
C ILE A 521 -0.01 1.67 -31.29
N ALA A 522 -0.31 0.47 -31.79
CA ALA A 522 -1.11 0.25 -33.00
C ALA A 522 -2.54 0.77 -32.86
N LYS A 523 -3.14 0.67 -31.65
CA LYS A 523 -4.43 1.30 -31.30
C LYS A 523 -4.37 2.82 -31.24
N GLY A 524 -3.20 3.44 -31.36
CA GLY A 524 -3.02 4.89 -31.30
C GLY A 524 -3.13 5.49 -29.89
N LEU A 525 -3.05 4.66 -28.83
CA LEU A 525 -3.17 5.12 -27.44
C LEU A 525 -1.85 5.66 -26.89
N ILE A 526 -0.72 5.12 -27.36
CA ILE A 526 0.59 5.33 -26.75
C ILE A 526 1.53 6.12 -27.68
N ASP A 527 2.31 7.04 -27.11
CA ASP A 527 3.48 7.60 -27.80
C ASP A 527 4.68 6.63 -27.67
N PRO A 528 5.17 6.05 -28.79
CA PRO A 528 6.29 5.10 -28.76
C PRO A 528 7.61 5.70 -28.24
N LYS A 529 7.71 7.03 -28.10
CA LYS A 529 8.88 7.71 -27.52
C LYS A 529 8.82 7.85 -26.01
N MET A 530 7.66 7.58 -25.39
CA MET A 530 7.41 7.76 -23.96
C MET A 530 7.02 6.42 -23.31
N LEU A 531 7.96 5.48 -23.30
CA LEU A 531 7.79 4.15 -22.70
C LEU A 531 8.64 4.02 -21.44
N GLY A 532 8.04 3.63 -20.33
CA GLY A 532 8.71 3.21 -19.10
C GLY A 532 8.35 1.79 -18.73
N VAL A 533 9.19 1.14 -17.92
CA VAL A 533 8.96 -0.23 -17.43
C VAL A 533 9.40 -0.35 -15.98
N MET A 534 8.67 -1.11 -15.17
CA MET A 534 9.06 -1.40 -13.80
C MET A 534 8.48 -2.71 -13.31
N GLY A 535 9.12 -3.28 -12.29
CA GLY A 535 8.65 -4.47 -11.61
C GLY A 535 9.40 -4.75 -10.32
N TRP A 536 8.84 -5.67 -9.54
CA TRP A 536 9.42 -6.20 -8.31
C TRP A 536 9.57 -7.71 -8.41
N SER A 537 10.66 -8.29 -7.87
CA SER A 537 10.92 -9.73 -7.94
C SER A 537 11.01 -10.21 -9.40
N ASN A 538 10.32 -11.28 -9.79
CA ASN A 538 10.24 -11.73 -11.19
C ASN A 538 9.90 -10.62 -12.20
N GLY A 539 9.05 -9.66 -11.81
CA GLY A 539 8.74 -8.52 -12.67
C GLY A 539 9.95 -7.61 -12.92
N SER A 540 10.86 -7.51 -11.94
CA SER A 540 12.15 -6.84 -12.08
C SER A 540 13.11 -7.63 -12.95
N ILE A 541 13.11 -8.97 -12.86
CA ILE A 541 13.90 -9.84 -13.75
C ILE A 541 13.50 -9.61 -15.22
N ILE A 542 12.21 -9.60 -15.52
CA ILE A 542 11.71 -9.32 -16.88
C ILE A 542 11.99 -7.86 -17.27
N THR A 543 11.85 -6.90 -16.33
CA THR A 543 12.21 -5.49 -16.56
C THR A 543 13.68 -5.37 -17.00
N ILE A 544 14.60 -6.05 -16.31
CA ILE A 544 16.02 -6.06 -16.64
C ILE A 544 16.24 -6.76 -17.98
N GLU A 545 15.58 -7.89 -18.23
CA GLU A 545 15.71 -8.59 -19.50
C GLU A 545 15.32 -7.69 -20.67
N LEU A 546 14.21 -6.97 -20.58
CA LEU A 546 13.76 -6.01 -21.58
C LEU A 546 14.82 -4.93 -21.87
N THR A 547 15.47 -4.35 -20.85
CA THR A 547 16.51 -3.32 -21.07
C THR A 547 17.77 -3.86 -21.73
N THR A 548 18.05 -5.17 -21.62
CA THR A 548 19.16 -5.81 -22.36
C THR A 548 18.80 -6.17 -23.81
N ARG A 549 17.51 -6.22 -24.15
CA ARG A 549 16.98 -6.66 -25.46
C ARG A 549 16.59 -5.50 -26.37
N THR A 550 16.19 -4.37 -25.81
CA THR A 550 15.69 -3.21 -26.56
C THR A 550 16.05 -1.88 -25.89
N ASN A 551 16.11 -0.80 -26.68
CA ASN A 551 16.42 0.56 -26.23
C ASN A 551 15.19 1.51 -26.29
N ARG A 552 13.98 0.96 -26.44
CA ARG A 552 12.73 1.72 -26.56
C ARG A 552 12.36 2.43 -25.25
N TYR A 553 12.63 1.81 -24.11
CA TYR A 553 12.30 2.34 -22.78
C TYR A 553 13.20 3.51 -22.37
N LYS A 554 12.58 4.56 -21.81
CA LYS A 554 13.22 5.80 -21.35
C LYS A 554 13.47 5.83 -19.85
N ALA A 555 12.78 5.00 -19.07
CA ALA A 555 13.02 4.82 -17.65
C ALA A 555 12.70 3.37 -17.25
N ALA A 556 13.54 2.79 -16.39
CA ALA A 556 13.34 1.48 -15.79
C ALA A 556 13.40 1.54 -14.26
N GLY A 557 12.47 0.86 -13.58
CA GLY A 557 12.49 0.64 -12.12
C GLY A 557 12.60 -0.85 -11.79
N ALA A 558 13.73 -1.26 -11.22
CA ALA A 558 14.07 -2.66 -10.95
C ALA A 558 14.18 -2.93 -9.44
N GLY A 559 13.12 -3.44 -8.82
CA GLY A 559 13.12 -3.81 -7.40
C GLY A 559 13.35 -5.30 -7.17
N ALA A 560 14.32 -5.66 -6.33
CA ALA A 560 14.64 -7.06 -6.01
C ALA A 560 14.76 -7.96 -7.26
N GLY A 561 15.55 -7.54 -8.27
CA GLY A 561 15.70 -8.25 -9.55
C GLY A 561 17.00 -9.05 -9.65
N ASN A 562 16.94 -10.25 -10.22
CA ASN A 562 18.07 -11.13 -10.45
C ASN A 562 18.82 -10.79 -11.75
N VAL A 563 20.16 -10.83 -11.73
CA VAL A 563 21.02 -10.66 -12.92
C VAL A 563 21.98 -11.82 -13.17
N ASN A 564 22.21 -12.68 -12.18
CA ASN A 564 23.17 -13.78 -12.22
C ASN A 564 22.56 -15.05 -11.59
N TRP A 565 22.15 -15.99 -12.43
CA TRP A 565 21.53 -17.25 -12.00
C TRP A 565 22.49 -18.17 -11.23
N ILE A 566 23.80 -18.08 -11.46
CA ILE A 566 24.75 -18.95 -10.74
C ILE A 566 24.79 -18.57 -9.26
N SER A 567 24.85 -17.27 -8.95
CA SER A 567 24.81 -16.82 -7.55
C SER A 567 23.41 -16.97 -6.94
N ASP A 568 22.35 -16.83 -7.75
CA ASP A 568 20.96 -17.01 -7.30
C ASP A 568 20.72 -18.44 -6.79
N TRP A 569 21.10 -19.47 -7.57
CA TRP A 569 20.99 -20.88 -7.18
C TRP A 569 21.52 -21.16 -5.78
N GLY A 570 22.65 -20.56 -5.41
CA GLY A 570 23.33 -20.82 -4.13
C GLY A 570 22.90 -19.95 -2.95
N ASN A 571 22.31 -18.77 -3.19
CA ASN A 571 22.01 -17.79 -2.14
C ASN A 571 20.51 -17.56 -1.92
N ALA A 572 19.68 -17.80 -2.94
CA ALA A 572 18.23 -17.67 -2.80
C ALA A 572 17.68 -18.80 -1.92
N VAL A 573 16.75 -18.47 -1.02
CA VAL A 573 16.12 -19.42 -0.09
C VAL A 573 15.41 -20.59 -0.80
N PHE A 574 15.11 -20.44 -2.09
CA PHE A 574 14.46 -21.42 -2.95
C PHE A 574 15.29 -21.81 -4.19
N GLY A 575 16.59 -21.51 -4.22
CA GLY A 575 17.44 -21.55 -5.41
C GLY A 575 17.43 -22.88 -6.16
N ASP A 576 17.69 -24.02 -5.51
CA ASP A 576 17.67 -25.33 -6.19
C ASP A 576 16.28 -25.66 -6.76
N SER A 577 15.22 -25.45 -5.99
CA SER A 577 13.85 -25.77 -6.45
C SER A 577 13.40 -24.88 -7.60
N PHE A 578 13.74 -23.58 -7.57
CA PHE A 578 13.40 -22.63 -8.63
C PHE A 578 14.16 -22.94 -9.90
N ASP A 579 15.48 -23.06 -9.81
CA ASP A 579 16.32 -23.24 -10.98
C ASP A 579 16.16 -24.61 -11.61
N SER A 580 16.13 -25.68 -10.80
CA SER A 580 15.87 -27.03 -11.31
C SER A 580 14.51 -27.13 -12.02
N TYR A 581 13.54 -26.28 -11.67
CA TYR A 581 12.27 -26.19 -12.35
C TYR A 581 12.34 -25.36 -13.64
N TYR A 582 12.76 -24.09 -13.54
CA TYR A 582 12.68 -23.11 -14.62
C TYR A 582 13.84 -23.21 -15.62
N LEU A 583 15.05 -23.50 -15.15
CA LEU A 583 16.22 -23.75 -16.00
C LEU A 583 16.35 -25.23 -16.38
N GLY A 584 15.72 -26.13 -15.61
CA GLY A 584 15.66 -27.57 -15.91
C GLY A 584 16.95 -28.34 -15.60
N THR A 585 17.94 -27.69 -14.96
CA THR A 585 19.29 -28.20 -14.71
C THR A 585 19.94 -27.38 -13.59
N THR A 586 21.08 -27.84 -13.06
CA THR A 586 21.89 -27.11 -12.08
C THR A 586 23.05 -26.34 -12.75
N PRO A 587 23.71 -25.37 -12.08
CA PRO A 587 24.86 -24.68 -12.66
C PRO A 587 26.09 -25.59 -12.78
N MET A 588 26.13 -26.72 -12.06
CA MET A 588 27.21 -27.70 -12.17
C MET A 588 27.07 -28.57 -13.41
N ASP A 589 25.83 -28.90 -13.79
CA ASP A 589 25.55 -29.75 -14.94
C ASP A 589 25.55 -28.98 -16.26
N ASN A 590 25.15 -27.70 -16.24
CA ASN A 590 25.11 -26.85 -17.44
C ASN A 590 25.44 -25.37 -17.16
N PRO A 591 26.72 -25.05 -16.84
CA PRO A 591 27.12 -23.68 -16.52
C PRO A 591 26.88 -22.70 -17.69
N ASP A 592 26.99 -23.16 -18.94
CA ASP A 592 26.80 -22.30 -20.11
C ASP A 592 25.36 -21.79 -20.23
N LEU A 593 24.36 -22.61 -19.89
CA LEU A 593 22.96 -22.18 -19.88
C LEU A 593 22.75 -21.03 -18.88
N TYR A 594 23.32 -21.18 -17.68
CA TYR A 594 23.25 -20.17 -16.63
C TYR A 594 23.86 -18.84 -17.05
N VAL A 595 25.04 -18.87 -17.68
CA VAL A 595 25.67 -17.67 -18.26
C VAL A 595 24.79 -17.05 -19.34
N ARG A 596 24.25 -17.85 -20.27
CA ARG A 596 23.37 -17.33 -21.34
C ARG A 596 22.08 -16.73 -20.81
N LYS A 597 21.49 -17.29 -19.76
CA LYS A 597 20.23 -16.83 -19.16
C LYS A 597 20.41 -15.63 -18.22
N SER A 598 21.63 -15.38 -17.76
CA SER A 598 21.95 -14.27 -16.85
C SER A 598 22.06 -12.93 -17.59
N PRO A 599 21.18 -11.94 -17.32
CA PRO A 599 21.25 -10.62 -17.95
C PRO A 599 22.56 -9.88 -17.69
N LEU A 600 23.29 -10.23 -16.62
CA LEU A 600 24.58 -9.62 -16.27
C LEU A 600 25.56 -9.57 -17.45
N PHE A 601 25.60 -10.64 -18.27
CA PHE A 601 26.51 -10.75 -19.41
C PHE A 601 26.01 -10.02 -20.67
N ARG A 602 24.94 -9.23 -20.56
CA ARG A 602 24.40 -8.35 -21.61
C ARG A 602 24.29 -6.88 -21.18
N MET A 603 24.85 -6.51 -20.02
CA MET A 603 24.73 -5.16 -19.45
C MET A 603 25.41 -4.08 -20.31
N ASP A 604 26.35 -4.46 -21.18
CA ASP A 604 26.96 -3.55 -22.16
C ASP A 604 25.94 -2.98 -23.16
N LYS A 605 24.79 -3.63 -23.35
CA LYS A 605 23.74 -3.22 -24.28
C LYS A 605 22.75 -2.22 -23.68
N VAL A 606 22.75 -2.07 -22.35
CA VAL A 606 21.75 -1.27 -21.65
C VAL A 606 22.01 0.22 -21.84
N THR A 607 21.04 0.92 -22.41
CA THR A 607 21.03 2.40 -22.55
C THR A 607 19.85 3.05 -21.84
N THR A 608 19.00 2.27 -21.15
CA THR A 608 17.83 2.77 -20.44
C THR A 608 18.20 3.22 -19.03
N PRO A 609 17.89 4.46 -18.62
CA PRO A 609 18.06 4.93 -17.25
C PRO A 609 17.38 4.01 -16.24
N THR A 610 18.15 3.41 -15.32
CA THR A 610 17.66 2.38 -14.41
C THR A 610 17.84 2.76 -12.94
N ILE A 611 16.75 2.73 -12.16
CA ILE A 611 16.78 2.82 -10.69
C ILE A 611 16.56 1.42 -10.08
N ILE A 612 17.38 1.06 -9.10
CA ILE A 612 17.48 -0.28 -8.51
C ILE A 612 17.14 -0.20 -7.01
N PHE A 613 16.41 -1.19 -6.47
CA PHE A 613 15.97 -1.22 -5.06
C PHE A 613 16.18 -2.59 -4.41
N PHE A 614 16.82 -2.66 -3.25
CA PHE A 614 16.98 -3.91 -2.47
C PHE A 614 16.91 -3.66 -0.96
N GLY A 615 16.36 -4.62 -0.21
CA GLY A 615 16.57 -4.73 1.24
C GLY A 615 17.82 -5.57 1.54
N THR A 616 18.60 -5.23 2.58
CA THR A 616 19.85 -5.95 2.88
C THR A 616 19.65 -7.39 3.37
N GLU A 617 18.45 -7.72 3.84
CA GLU A 617 18.06 -9.03 4.37
C GLU A 617 17.15 -9.78 3.40
N ASP A 618 17.15 -9.41 2.12
CA ASP A 618 16.42 -10.14 1.08
C ASP A 618 17.05 -11.53 0.88
N LYS A 619 16.28 -12.57 1.22
CA LYS A 619 16.65 -13.98 1.03
C LYS A 619 15.97 -14.61 -0.19
N GLN A 620 15.02 -13.92 -0.83
CA GLN A 620 14.35 -14.45 -2.03
C GLN A 620 15.15 -14.09 -3.27
N VAL A 621 15.58 -12.83 -3.37
CA VAL A 621 16.55 -12.37 -4.38
C VAL A 621 17.67 -11.69 -3.61
N PRO A 622 18.81 -12.37 -3.41
CA PRO A 622 19.81 -11.85 -2.49
C PRO A 622 20.50 -10.59 -3.02
N THR A 623 20.94 -9.74 -2.09
CA THR A 623 21.29 -8.32 -2.34
C THR A 623 22.45 -8.11 -3.32
N GLU A 624 23.35 -9.07 -3.42
CA GLU A 624 24.45 -9.12 -4.38
C GLU A 624 23.98 -9.03 -5.83
N GLN A 625 22.74 -9.46 -6.15
CA GLN A 625 22.16 -9.26 -7.48
C GLN A 625 22.02 -7.77 -7.80
N GLY A 626 21.54 -6.97 -6.85
CA GLY A 626 21.47 -5.52 -6.97
C GLY A 626 22.84 -4.86 -7.12
N TRP A 627 23.85 -5.34 -6.39
CA TRP A 627 25.23 -4.85 -6.52
C TRP A 627 25.83 -5.16 -7.89
N GLN A 628 25.67 -6.38 -8.39
CA GLN A 628 26.15 -6.78 -9.71
C GLN A 628 25.50 -5.94 -10.80
N HIS A 629 24.17 -5.74 -10.73
CA HIS A 629 23.43 -4.89 -11.66
C HIS A 629 23.94 -3.45 -11.65
N TYR A 630 24.01 -2.82 -10.46
CA TYR A 630 24.47 -1.44 -10.32
C TYR A 630 25.90 -1.25 -10.82
N ARG A 631 26.82 -2.13 -10.42
CA ARG A 631 28.25 -2.01 -10.79
C ARG A 631 28.48 -2.24 -12.27
N ALA A 632 27.73 -3.14 -12.91
CA ALA A 632 27.81 -3.35 -14.35
C ALA A 632 27.39 -2.08 -15.12
N LEU A 633 26.25 -1.48 -14.79
CA LEU A 633 25.79 -0.25 -15.44
C LEU A 633 26.71 0.93 -15.14
N GLN A 634 27.19 1.06 -13.90
CA GLN A 634 28.17 2.08 -13.51
C GLN A 634 29.48 1.94 -14.28
N HIS A 635 29.98 0.71 -14.47
CA HIS A 635 31.22 0.45 -15.19
C HIS A 635 31.14 0.89 -16.65
N TYR A 636 30.05 0.56 -17.34
CA TYR A 636 29.88 0.94 -18.74
C TYR A 636 29.53 2.41 -18.93
N GLY A 637 28.85 3.04 -17.97
CA GLY A 637 28.57 4.47 -17.98
C GLY A 637 27.74 4.97 -19.17
N LYS A 638 26.98 4.08 -19.84
CA LYS A 638 26.18 4.40 -21.03
C LYS A 638 24.83 5.07 -20.70
N THR A 639 24.42 5.03 -19.44
CA THR A 639 23.14 5.55 -18.97
C THR A 639 23.21 5.89 -17.49
N ASP A 640 22.27 6.72 -17.02
CA ASP A 640 22.09 7.00 -15.61
C ASP A 640 21.68 5.72 -14.85
N VAL A 641 22.28 5.50 -13.69
CA VAL A 641 21.92 4.41 -12.78
C VAL A 641 21.91 4.90 -11.32
N LYS A 642 20.91 4.47 -10.56
CA LYS A 642 20.79 4.75 -9.12
C LYS A 642 20.43 3.49 -8.35
N PHE A 643 21.07 3.24 -7.22
CA PHE A 643 20.81 2.08 -6.38
C PHE A 643 20.45 2.50 -4.96
N LEU A 644 19.26 2.12 -4.49
CA LEU A 644 18.80 2.31 -3.13
C LEU A 644 18.84 0.98 -2.40
N LEU A 645 19.61 0.96 -1.31
CA LEU A 645 19.76 -0.18 -0.43
C LEU A 645 19.10 0.15 0.93
N PHE A 646 18.19 -0.70 1.39
CA PHE A 646 17.37 -0.50 2.59
C PHE A 646 17.83 -1.43 3.73
N PRO A 647 18.55 -0.92 4.75
CA PRO A 647 19.10 -1.75 5.82
C PRO A 647 18.02 -2.45 6.66
N GLY A 648 18.20 -3.74 6.90
CA GLY A 648 17.31 -4.56 7.74
C GLY A 648 15.97 -4.93 7.10
N GLU A 649 15.73 -4.50 5.86
CA GLU A 649 14.54 -4.89 5.09
C GLU A 649 14.77 -6.20 4.36
N ALA A 650 13.72 -7.02 4.30
CA ALA A 650 13.72 -8.27 3.55
C ALA A 650 13.24 -8.04 2.10
N HIS A 651 12.74 -9.09 1.44
CA HIS A 651 12.24 -9.02 0.06
C HIS A 651 11.11 -8.00 -0.16
N GLY A 652 10.31 -7.72 0.86
CA GLY A 652 9.33 -6.63 0.85
C GLY A 652 9.66 -5.60 1.93
N LEU A 653 9.59 -4.32 1.59
CA LEU A 653 9.85 -3.23 2.53
C LEU A 653 8.71 -3.15 3.55
N ARG A 654 9.03 -3.16 4.85
CA ARG A 654 8.07 -3.06 5.96
C ARG A 654 7.97 -1.66 6.54
N ARG A 655 9.09 -0.96 6.68
CA ARG A 655 9.11 0.39 7.26
C ARG A 655 8.57 1.41 6.27
N VAL A 656 7.58 2.19 6.71
CA VAL A 656 6.90 3.20 5.89
C VAL A 656 7.88 4.26 5.38
N ALA A 657 8.86 4.67 6.18
CA ALA A 657 9.89 5.61 5.73
C ALA A 657 10.70 5.10 4.52
N PHE A 658 10.98 3.79 4.47
CA PHE A 658 11.68 3.18 3.34
C PHE A 658 10.76 2.98 2.13
N GLN A 659 9.51 2.58 2.35
CA GLN A 659 8.49 2.53 1.30
C GLN A 659 8.28 3.93 0.67
N GLN A 660 8.20 4.97 1.49
CA GLN A 660 8.10 6.36 1.06
C GLN A 660 9.32 6.78 0.24
N ARG A 661 10.53 6.53 0.76
CA ARG A 661 11.77 6.88 0.04
C ARG A 661 11.86 6.17 -1.31
N LYS A 662 11.52 4.87 -1.38
CA LYS A 662 11.44 4.11 -2.64
C LYS A 662 10.48 4.81 -3.60
N LEU A 663 9.25 5.04 -3.16
CA LEU A 663 8.18 5.60 -3.98
C LEU A 663 8.54 6.99 -4.53
N GLU A 664 9.02 7.89 -3.68
CA GLU A 664 9.40 9.25 -4.08
C GLU A 664 10.55 9.25 -5.08
N GLU A 665 11.56 8.39 -4.88
CA GLU A 665 12.74 8.32 -5.73
C GLU A 665 12.44 7.68 -7.09
N GLU A 666 11.58 6.67 -7.11
CA GLU A 666 11.08 6.10 -8.36
C GLU A 666 10.24 7.12 -9.14
N LEU A 667 9.31 7.82 -8.47
CA LEU A 667 8.54 8.87 -9.13
C LEU A 667 9.43 9.99 -9.67
N ARG A 668 10.44 10.45 -8.91
CA ARG A 668 11.44 11.42 -9.38
C ARG A 668 12.24 10.89 -10.57
N TRP A 669 12.59 9.61 -10.58
CA TRP A 669 13.30 8.97 -11.70
C TRP A 669 12.48 9.00 -12.99
N PHE A 670 11.21 8.62 -12.91
CA PHE A 670 10.30 8.68 -14.05
C PHE A 670 9.96 10.13 -14.44
N ASP A 671 9.80 11.04 -13.49
CA ASP A 671 9.61 12.47 -13.75
C ASP A 671 10.80 13.07 -14.51
N LYS A 672 12.03 12.63 -14.22
CA LYS A 672 13.24 13.07 -14.95
C LYS A 672 13.33 12.47 -16.34
N HIS A 673 13.22 11.14 -16.44
CA HIS A 673 13.64 10.40 -17.63
C HIS A 673 12.51 10.06 -18.61
N LEU A 674 11.28 9.93 -18.11
CA LEU A 674 10.11 9.63 -18.94
C LEU A 674 9.25 10.87 -19.19
N PHE A 675 8.87 11.58 -18.13
CA PHE A 675 7.89 12.68 -18.23
C PHE A 675 8.53 14.04 -18.51
N GLY A 676 9.81 14.25 -18.17
CA GLY A 676 10.48 15.54 -18.29
C GLY A 676 9.88 16.63 -17.38
N THR A 677 9.27 16.23 -16.26
CA THR A 677 8.53 17.10 -15.31
C THR A 677 9.29 17.33 -14.01
N LEU A 678 10.44 16.69 -13.81
CA LEU A 678 11.23 16.87 -12.60
C LEU A 678 11.66 18.34 -12.47
N LYS A 679 11.28 18.97 -11.35
CA LYS A 679 11.70 20.34 -11.04
C LYS A 679 13.12 20.35 -10.47
N ASP A 680 13.90 21.36 -10.87
CA ASP A 680 15.21 21.69 -10.29
C ASP A 680 15.05 22.30 -8.89
N ASP A 681 14.47 21.54 -7.97
CA ASP A 681 14.36 21.93 -6.56
C ASP A 681 15.73 21.69 -5.88
N ASN A 682 16.31 22.74 -5.31
CA ASN A 682 17.51 22.61 -4.49
C ASN A 682 17.14 22.03 -3.12
N GLU A 683 17.47 20.76 -2.88
CA GLU A 683 17.15 20.05 -1.63
C GLU A 683 17.79 20.69 -0.38
N ALA A 684 18.83 21.52 -0.53
CA ALA A 684 19.42 22.28 0.58
C ALA A 684 18.60 23.53 0.96
N LEU A 685 17.69 23.97 0.08
CA LEU A 685 16.86 25.15 0.32
C LEU A 685 15.53 24.75 0.99
N LYS A 686 15.45 24.94 2.31
CA LYS A 686 14.20 24.85 3.06
C LYS A 686 13.21 25.92 2.55
N LYS A 687 12.08 25.50 1.96
CA LYS A 687 11.16 26.36 1.17
C LYS A 687 10.57 27.53 1.97
N GLU A 688 10.39 27.33 3.26
CA GLU A 688 9.87 28.28 4.24
C GLU A 688 10.98 29.13 4.91
N SER A 689 12.26 28.88 4.61
CA SER A 689 13.36 29.64 5.21
C SER A 689 13.42 31.08 4.72
N ALA A 690 14.01 31.96 5.52
CA ALA A 690 14.33 33.33 5.12
C ALA A 690 15.22 33.36 3.86
N LEU A 691 16.13 32.39 3.68
CA LEU A 691 16.94 32.29 2.46
C LEU A 691 16.07 32.03 1.22
N ALA A 692 15.08 31.15 1.32
CA ALA A 692 14.14 30.88 0.22
C ALA A 692 13.32 32.12 -0.12
N ALA A 693 12.92 32.88 0.89
CA ALA A 693 12.20 34.12 0.74
C ALA A 693 13.07 35.19 0.03
N VAL A 694 14.31 35.42 0.48
CA VAL A 694 15.24 36.38 -0.14
C VAL A 694 15.51 36.03 -1.61
N ILE A 695 15.74 34.76 -1.94
CA ILE A 695 15.94 34.31 -3.33
C ILE A 695 14.69 34.59 -4.18
N LYS A 696 13.48 34.38 -3.64
CA LYS A 696 12.23 34.69 -4.34
C LYS A 696 12.03 36.19 -4.54
N VAL A 697 12.34 36.99 -3.53
CA VAL A 697 12.16 38.45 -3.55
C VAL A 697 13.04 39.11 -4.60
N GLN A 698 14.28 38.64 -4.76
CA GLN A 698 15.17 39.10 -5.84
C GLN A 698 14.67 38.75 -7.25
N LYS A 699 13.72 37.80 -7.38
CA LYS A 699 13.11 37.38 -8.64
C LYS A 699 11.67 37.90 -8.81
N LEU A 700 11.19 38.79 -7.94
CA LEU A 700 9.85 39.35 -8.05
C LEU A 700 9.72 40.19 -9.33
N ASN A 701 8.69 39.89 -10.10
CA ASN A 701 8.30 40.67 -11.27
C ASN A 701 7.29 41.78 -10.87
N ASP A 702 6.93 42.64 -11.83
CA ASP A 702 5.90 43.68 -11.68
C ASP A 702 4.50 43.16 -11.30
N VAL A 703 4.26 41.86 -11.39
CA VAL A 703 2.99 41.20 -11.04
C VAL A 703 3.17 40.43 -9.73
N PRO A 704 2.40 40.74 -8.67
CA PRO A 704 2.45 40.00 -7.41
C PRO A 704 2.22 38.50 -7.59
N GLU A 705 3.12 37.69 -7.05
CA GLU A 705 2.97 36.24 -6.99
C GLU A 705 1.94 35.87 -5.92
N VAL A 706 1.11 34.85 -6.17
CA VAL A 706 0.07 34.39 -5.26
C VAL A 706 0.29 32.95 -4.80
N ALA A 707 -0.06 32.66 -3.56
CA ALA A 707 -0.15 31.34 -2.95
C ALA A 707 -1.58 30.83 -2.94
N GLU A 708 -1.76 29.54 -3.17
CA GLU A 708 -3.06 28.89 -3.15
C GLU A 708 -3.60 28.77 -1.72
N ARG A 709 -4.88 29.15 -1.54
CA ARG A 709 -5.66 28.93 -0.32
C ARG A 709 -6.94 28.19 -0.71
N ALA A 710 -7.61 27.60 0.28
CA ALA A 710 -8.74 26.69 0.05
C ALA A 710 -9.83 27.25 -0.89
N THR A 711 -10.05 28.57 -0.91
CA THR A 711 -11.09 29.21 -1.70
C THR A 711 -10.63 30.43 -2.52
N PHE A 712 -9.34 30.80 -2.47
CA PHE A 712 -8.80 31.98 -3.16
C PHE A 712 -7.27 31.89 -3.32
N HIS A 713 -6.67 32.78 -4.11
CA HIS A 713 -5.21 32.88 -4.21
C HIS A 713 -4.72 34.17 -3.55
N LEU A 714 -3.89 34.06 -2.53
CA LEU A 714 -3.42 35.19 -1.73
C LEU A 714 -2.02 35.64 -2.14
N GLY A 715 -1.77 36.94 -2.25
CA GLY A 715 -0.41 37.48 -2.45
C GLY A 715 0.59 36.87 -1.48
N ARG A 716 1.67 36.28 -2.01
CA ARG A 716 2.74 35.64 -1.22
C ARG A 716 3.44 36.62 -0.30
N PHE A 717 3.53 37.87 -0.75
CA PHE A 717 4.14 38.99 -0.06
C PHE A 717 3.16 40.16 -0.07
N GLU A 718 3.41 41.13 0.80
CA GLU A 718 2.88 42.49 0.65
C GLU A 718 3.31 43.04 -0.74
N VAL A 719 2.48 43.88 -1.37
CA VAL A 719 2.85 44.52 -2.65
C VAL A 719 4.12 45.32 -2.44
N THR A 720 5.14 45.13 -3.27
CA THR A 720 6.42 45.84 -3.09
C THR A 720 6.39 47.27 -3.61
N ARG A 721 7.34 48.10 -3.17
CA ARG A 721 7.50 49.48 -3.66
C ARG A 721 7.74 49.53 -5.17
N ASP A 722 8.53 48.61 -5.73
CA ASP A 722 8.74 48.51 -7.19
C ASP A 722 7.45 48.14 -7.93
N GLN A 723 6.69 47.17 -7.42
CA GLN A 723 5.40 46.79 -7.99
C GLN A 723 4.41 47.95 -7.96
N PHE A 724 4.33 48.68 -6.84
CA PHE A 724 3.44 49.83 -6.72
C PHE A 724 3.91 51.01 -7.60
N LYS A 725 5.22 51.23 -7.76
CA LYS A 725 5.78 52.24 -8.68
C LYS A 725 5.41 51.98 -10.13
N ALA A 726 5.30 50.71 -10.54
CA ALA A 726 4.85 50.34 -11.88
C ALA A 726 3.39 50.76 -12.15
N PHE A 727 2.58 50.91 -11.11
CA PHE A 727 1.23 51.48 -11.18
C PHE A 727 1.24 53.00 -11.07
N ASP A 728 1.91 53.55 -10.04
CA ASP A 728 1.98 54.99 -9.77
C ASP A 728 3.43 55.47 -9.89
N SER A 729 3.78 55.96 -11.08
CA SER A 729 5.13 56.50 -11.36
C SER A 729 5.50 57.70 -10.49
N SER A 730 4.55 58.35 -9.81
CA SER A 730 4.81 59.44 -8.87
C SER A 730 5.24 58.94 -7.48
N TYR A 731 5.06 57.65 -7.17
CA TYR A 731 5.41 57.06 -5.88
C TYR A 731 6.92 57.10 -5.63
N GLN A 732 7.39 57.84 -4.62
CA GLN A 732 8.82 57.97 -4.32
C GLN A 732 9.20 57.12 -3.10
N PHE A 733 10.37 56.48 -3.16
CA PHE A 733 10.92 55.72 -2.04
C PHE A 733 12.47 55.73 -2.07
N PRO A 734 13.13 55.49 -0.92
CA PRO A 734 14.59 55.49 -0.84
C PRO A 734 15.26 54.48 -1.79
N ALA A 735 16.40 54.86 -2.37
CA ALA A 735 17.18 53.98 -3.23
C ALA A 735 17.54 52.67 -2.51
N GLY A 736 17.47 51.54 -3.22
CA GLY A 736 17.76 50.22 -2.66
C GLY A 736 16.62 49.60 -1.84
N THR A 737 15.47 50.26 -1.71
CA THR A 737 14.31 49.75 -0.96
C THR A 737 13.15 49.28 -1.83
N GLY A 738 13.37 49.05 -3.13
CA GLY A 738 12.31 48.63 -4.07
C GLY A 738 11.57 47.34 -3.68
N HIS A 739 12.27 46.43 -2.99
CA HIS A 739 11.73 45.17 -2.46
C HIS A 739 11.10 45.28 -1.05
N TYR A 740 10.92 46.48 -0.52
CA TYR A 740 10.20 46.70 0.74
C TYR A 740 8.69 46.76 0.45
N PRO A 741 7.81 46.52 1.44
CA PRO A 741 6.38 46.71 1.24
C PRO A 741 6.07 48.15 0.82
N ALA A 742 5.17 48.29 -0.15
CA ALA A 742 4.56 49.55 -0.51
C ALA A 742 3.78 50.06 0.70
N ASN A 743 4.17 51.24 1.16
CA ASN A 743 3.69 51.83 2.40
C ASN A 743 3.25 53.28 2.17
N GLY A 744 2.45 53.84 3.08
CA GLY A 744 1.85 55.17 2.89
C GLY A 744 0.71 55.17 1.87
N ILE A 745 0.10 54.01 1.61
CA ILE A 745 -0.90 53.83 0.56
C ILE A 745 -2.30 54.02 1.16
N SER A 746 -3.13 54.87 0.55
CA SER A 746 -4.55 54.99 0.92
C SER A 746 -5.35 53.79 0.41
N PHE A 747 -6.47 53.49 1.08
CA PHE A 747 -7.39 52.43 0.66
C PHE A 747 -7.78 52.56 -0.83
N GLU A 748 -8.06 53.78 -1.27
CA GLU A 748 -8.46 54.09 -2.65
C GLU A 748 -7.35 53.80 -3.66
N LYS A 749 -6.09 54.11 -3.31
CA LYS A 749 -4.94 53.78 -4.16
C LYS A 749 -4.68 52.27 -4.20
N ALA A 750 -4.85 51.57 -3.08
CA ALA A 750 -4.70 50.11 -3.02
C ALA A 750 -5.77 49.40 -3.88
N LYS A 751 -7.02 49.89 -3.87
CA LYS A 751 -8.08 49.40 -4.75
C LYS A 751 -7.78 49.70 -6.23
N ALA A 752 -7.37 50.93 -6.54
CA ALA A 752 -7.01 51.33 -7.90
C ALA A 752 -5.83 50.51 -8.46
N TYR A 753 -4.85 50.15 -7.62
CA TYR A 753 -3.78 49.22 -7.98
C TYR A 753 -4.32 47.85 -8.38
N CYS A 754 -5.26 47.28 -7.60
CA CYS A 754 -5.85 45.98 -7.92
C CYS A 754 -6.64 46.01 -9.25
N GLU A 755 -7.38 47.10 -9.51
CA GLU A 755 -8.10 47.31 -10.76
C GLU A 755 -7.14 47.45 -11.95
N TRP A 756 -6.04 48.19 -11.78
CA TRP A 756 -4.98 48.32 -12.79
C TRP A 756 -4.31 46.97 -13.07
N LEU A 757 -3.95 46.22 -12.01
CA LEU A 757 -3.32 44.91 -12.13
C LEU A 757 -4.25 43.92 -12.84
N SER A 758 -5.56 44.01 -12.57
CA SER A 758 -6.55 43.19 -13.26
C SER A 758 -6.59 43.47 -14.77
N LYS A 759 -6.55 44.75 -15.16
CA LYS A 759 -6.49 45.15 -16.57
C LYS A 759 -5.18 44.73 -17.24
N LYS A 760 -4.05 44.86 -16.53
CA LYS A 760 -2.71 44.51 -17.06
C LYS A 760 -2.56 43.01 -17.31
N THR A 761 -3.16 42.17 -16.48
CA THR A 761 -2.95 40.71 -16.50
C THR A 761 -4.09 39.91 -17.14
N GLY A 762 -5.28 40.52 -17.28
CA GLY A 762 -6.50 39.80 -17.69
C GLY A 762 -7.07 38.86 -16.62
N GLN A 763 -6.48 38.84 -15.41
CA GLN A 763 -6.94 38.06 -14.25
C GLN A 763 -7.59 39.01 -13.24
N LYS A 764 -8.58 38.55 -12.45
CA LYS A 764 -9.26 39.43 -11.50
C LYS A 764 -8.49 39.50 -10.17
N PHE A 765 -8.03 40.70 -9.83
CA PHE A 765 -7.36 41.02 -8.58
C PHE A 765 -8.19 42.00 -7.74
N ARG A 766 -8.19 41.80 -6.42
CA ARG A 766 -8.84 42.68 -5.44
C ARG A 766 -8.06 42.71 -4.13
N LEU A 767 -8.49 43.58 -3.22
CA LEU A 767 -8.09 43.48 -1.82
C LEU A 767 -8.79 42.29 -1.16
N GLY A 768 -8.12 41.67 -0.19
CA GLY A 768 -8.74 40.62 0.62
C GLY A 768 -9.82 41.18 1.54
N THR A 769 -10.78 40.34 1.89
CA THR A 769 -11.83 40.68 2.86
C THR A 769 -11.34 40.47 4.29
N GLU A 770 -12.01 41.12 5.25
CA GLU A 770 -11.75 40.89 6.69
C GLU A 770 -11.88 39.40 7.09
N GLU A 771 -12.80 38.66 6.47
CA GLU A 771 -13.01 37.24 6.74
C GLU A 771 -11.88 36.37 6.20
N GLU A 772 -11.36 36.68 5.00
CA GLU A 772 -10.25 35.94 4.38
C GLU A 772 -8.92 36.14 5.09
N LEU A 773 -8.65 37.36 5.56
CA LEU A 773 -7.33 37.75 6.10
C LEU A 773 -7.27 37.84 7.62
N GLY A 774 -8.41 38.00 8.30
CA GLY A 774 -8.45 38.29 9.74
C GLY A 774 -7.76 37.23 10.60
N SER A 775 -8.03 35.95 10.34
CA SER A 775 -7.41 34.84 11.09
C SER A 775 -5.93 34.65 10.75
N LEU A 776 -5.56 34.82 9.47
CA LEU A 776 -4.18 34.69 8.98
C LEU A 776 -3.25 35.74 9.60
N LEU A 777 -3.70 37.00 9.62
CA LEU A 777 -2.94 38.11 10.19
C LEU A 777 -2.94 38.09 11.73
N ALA A 778 -4.02 37.58 12.36
CA ALA A 778 -4.08 37.45 13.82
C ALA A 778 -3.14 36.36 14.36
N ALA A 779 -2.98 35.25 13.64
CA ALA A 779 -2.11 34.14 14.05
C ALA A 779 -0.60 34.48 13.96
N ALA A 780 -0.24 35.59 13.31
CA ALA A 780 1.13 35.84 12.89
C ALA A 780 1.88 36.95 13.65
N ARG A 781 1.25 37.63 14.62
CA ARG A 781 1.67 38.95 15.18
C ARG A 781 3.07 39.09 15.81
N THR A 782 3.99 38.14 15.69
CA THR A 782 5.30 38.16 16.39
C THR A 782 6.50 38.35 15.46
N GLU A 783 6.30 38.87 14.24
CA GLU A 783 7.37 39.02 13.24
C GLU A 783 8.05 40.39 13.37
N ASN A 784 7.91 41.30 12.40
CA ASN A 784 8.52 42.63 12.49
C ASN A 784 7.51 43.65 13.07
N THR A 785 7.35 43.60 14.40
CA THR A 785 6.51 44.48 15.24
C THR A 785 7.34 45.37 16.18
N LEU A 786 6.71 46.30 16.90
CA LEU A 786 7.41 47.14 17.88
C LEU A 786 8.05 46.31 18.99
N ASP A 787 7.41 45.23 19.44
CA ASP A 787 7.96 44.26 20.40
C ASP A 787 9.30 43.68 19.93
N ALA A 788 9.38 43.34 18.64
CA ALA A 788 10.59 42.76 18.05
C ALA A 788 11.75 43.77 18.02
N TRP A 789 11.46 45.06 17.79
CA TRP A 789 12.48 46.13 17.84
C TRP A 789 12.85 46.56 19.26
N ALA A 790 11.89 46.52 20.18
CA ALA A 790 12.13 46.82 21.59
C ALA A 790 12.88 45.69 22.31
N GLY A 791 12.79 44.45 21.81
CA GLY A 791 13.41 43.26 22.41
C GLY A 791 12.65 42.67 23.58
N TYR A 792 11.41 43.13 23.83
CA TYR A 792 10.52 42.64 24.89
C TYR A 792 9.05 42.91 24.53
N THR A 793 8.11 42.30 25.26
CA THR A 793 6.68 42.55 25.07
C THR A 793 6.31 43.94 25.55
N VAL A 794 5.95 44.83 24.60
CA VAL A 794 5.68 46.24 24.88
C VAL A 794 4.25 46.39 25.40
N ASN A 795 4.10 46.86 26.65
CA ASN A 795 2.81 47.17 27.25
C ASN A 795 2.29 48.56 26.76
N PRO A 796 1.02 48.92 27.03
CA PRO A 796 0.44 50.19 26.57
C PRO A 796 1.20 51.45 27.04
N ASP A 797 1.75 51.46 28.24
CA ASP A 797 2.47 52.63 28.80
C ASP A 797 3.85 52.80 28.15
N ASP A 798 4.53 51.69 27.85
CA ASP A 798 5.79 51.69 27.12
C ASP A 798 5.57 52.04 25.64
N ALA A 799 4.48 51.58 25.03
CA ALA A 799 4.11 51.94 23.66
C ALA A 799 3.95 53.46 23.50
N GLY A 800 3.28 54.11 24.46
CA GLY A 800 3.16 55.57 24.50
C GLY A 800 4.51 56.29 24.66
N ARG A 801 5.43 55.73 25.46
CA ARG A 801 6.78 56.29 25.63
C ARG A 801 7.69 56.08 24.41
N LEU A 802 7.57 54.94 23.75
CA LEU A 802 8.29 54.62 22.52
C LEU A 802 7.79 55.45 21.33
N ALA A 803 6.51 55.83 21.29
CA ALA A 803 5.95 56.65 20.20
C ALA A 803 6.75 57.93 19.92
N SER A 804 7.18 58.67 20.96
CA SER A 804 7.98 59.88 20.79
C SER A 804 9.39 59.62 20.24
N LEU A 805 9.96 58.43 20.49
CA LEU A 805 11.23 58.02 19.87
C LEU A 805 11.03 57.64 18.40
N LEU A 806 9.88 57.03 18.10
CA LEU A 806 9.50 56.66 16.74
C LEU A 806 9.23 57.87 15.84
N ASP A 807 8.87 59.03 16.40
CA ASP A 807 8.69 60.30 15.65
C ASP A 807 10.02 60.88 15.15
N GLY A 808 11.14 60.56 15.81
CA GLY A 808 12.48 60.98 15.39
C GLY A 808 13.09 60.12 14.27
N LEU A 809 12.43 59.03 13.87
CA LEU A 809 12.89 58.13 12.82
C LEU A 809 12.43 58.60 11.43
N ALA A 810 13.19 58.23 10.40
CA ALA A 810 12.74 58.42 9.02
C ALA A 810 11.44 57.63 8.75
N PRO A 811 10.51 58.12 7.91
CA PRO A 811 9.28 57.41 7.58
C PRO A 811 9.55 55.98 7.07
N GLY A 812 8.93 54.99 7.72
CA GLY A 812 9.12 53.58 7.39
C GLY A 812 10.49 52.99 7.77
N ALA A 813 11.26 53.63 8.64
CA ALA A 813 12.59 53.15 9.06
C ALA A 813 12.60 51.74 9.67
N LEU A 814 11.47 51.28 10.22
CA LEU A 814 11.35 49.96 10.82
C LEU A 814 10.86 48.87 9.86
N LEU A 815 10.61 49.22 8.58
CA LEU A 815 10.26 48.24 7.57
C LEU A 815 11.48 47.38 7.22
N LYS A 816 11.22 46.12 6.87
CA LYS A 816 12.22 45.21 6.31
C LYS A 816 11.83 44.88 4.87
N PRO A 817 12.76 44.40 4.02
CA PRO A 817 12.39 43.81 2.74
C PRO A 817 11.27 42.78 2.92
N VAL A 818 10.35 42.69 1.97
CA VAL A 818 9.41 41.55 1.98
C VAL A 818 10.21 40.24 1.95
N GLY A 819 9.68 39.17 2.53
CA GLY A 819 10.34 37.89 2.74
C GLY A 819 11.35 37.85 3.88
N SER A 820 11.46 38.89 4.71
CA SER A 820 12.46 38.88 5.81
C SER A 820 12.12 37.86 6.90
N ASN A 821 10.86 37.44 6.99
CA ASN A 821 10.41 36.44 7.96
C ASN A 821 10.08 35.10 7.28
N PRO A 822 10.23 33.96 7.99
CA PRO A 822 9.84 32.65 7.45
C PRO A 822 8.37 32.59 7.01
N GLY A 823 8.12 31.90 5.90
CA GLY A 823 6.77 31.76 5.36
C GLY A 823 5.93 30.76 6.14
N LYS A 824 4.60 30.92 6.10
CA LYS A 824 3.65 30.04 6.80
C LYS A 824 2.78 29.24 5.83
N GLY A 825 2.66 27.94 6.08
CA GLY A 825 1.87 26.97 5.31
C GLY A 825 2.66 26.24 4.22
N ASP A 826 2.04 25.19 3.64
CA ASP A 826 2.65 24.33 2.61
C ASP A 826 2.92 25.08 1.30
N ASP A 827 2.03 26.01 0.94
CA ASP A 827 2.30 27.05 -0.07
C ASP A 827 2.53 28.39 0.66
N PRO A 828 3.79 28.69 1.03
CA PRO A 828 4.08 29.68 2.05
C PRO A 828 3.68 31.09 1.63
N VAL A 829 3.06 31.80 2.57
CA VAL A 829 2.86 33.25 2.55
C VAL A 829 3.74 33.87 3.62
N TYR A 830 4.43 34.94 3.28
CA TYR A 830 5.45 35.59 4.09
C TYR A 830 4.92 36.89 4.70
N ASP A 831 5.61 37.35 5.74
CA ASP A 831 5.38 38.63 6.46
C ASP A 831 3.92 38.84 6.88
N LEU A 832 3.25 37.80 7.37
CA LEU A 832 1.89 37.92 7.91
C LEU A 832 1.87 38.66 9.27
N GLY A 833 3.04 38.76 9.91
CA GLY A 833 3.17 39.10 11.31
C GLY A 833 3.65 40.50 11.65
N GLY A 834 3.92 41.34 10.64
CA GLY A 834 4.31 42.72 10.86
C GLY A 834 5.39 43.15 9.90
N ASN A 835 5.04 44.01 8.97
CA ASN A 835 5.95 44.89 8.24
C ASN A 835 5.13 46.16 8.04
N VAL A 836 4.05 46.02 7.26
CA VAL A 836 2.92 46.94 7.24
C VAL A 836 1.65 46.26 7.77
N ALA A 837 0.78 47.04 8.39
CA ALA A 837 -0.61 46.63 8.57
C ALA A 837 -1.34 46.78 7.23
N GLU A 838 -2.34 45.96 6.98
CA GLU A 838 -2.85 45.75 5.63
C GLU A 838 -4.28 46.21 5.44
N TRP A 839 -4.54 46.84 4.29
CA TRP A 839 -5.89 47.15 3.85
C TRP A 839 -6.67 45.89 3.50
N VAL A 840 -7.82 45.75 4.16
CA VAL A 840 -8.86 44.78 3.83
C VAL A 840 -10.19 45.47 3.56
N VAL A 841 -11.10 44.76 2.91
CA VAL A 841 -12.46 45.22 2.64
C VAL A 841 -13.43 44.63 3.68
N THR A 842 -14.22 45.48 4.32
CA THR A 842 -15.30 45.05 5.23
C THR A 842 -16.54 44.59 4.46
N LYS A 843 -17.50 43.94 5.13
CA LYS A 843 -18.76 43.50 4.50
C LYS A 843 -19.54 44.65 3.83
N ASP A 844 -19.40 45.86 4.36
CA ASP A 844 -20.07 47.06 3.85
C ASP A 844 -19.26 47.78 2.76
N GLY A 845 -18.13 47.22 2.32
CA GLY A 845 -17.30 47.75 1.23
C GLY A 845 -16.31 48.85 1.62
N HIS A 846 -16.16 49.14 2.92
CA HIS A 846 -15.22 50.13 3.43
C HIS A 846 -13.84 49.51 3.71
N GLY A 847 -12.81 50.35 3.69
CA GLY A 847 -11.45 49.96 4.03
C GLY A 847 -11.23 49.84 5.53
N LYS A 848 -10.61 48.75 5.97
CA LYS A 848 -10.15 48.54 7.34
C LYS A 848 -8.69 48.10 7.33
N VAL A 849 -7.90 48.59 8.27
CA VAL A 849 -6.51 48.17 8.47
C VAL A 849 -6.48 47.02 9.47
N LEU A 850 -5.85 45.91 9.11
CA LEU A 850 -5.70 44.72 9.96
C LEU A 850 -4.26 44.21 9.99
N GLY A 851 -3.93 43.43 11.02
CA GLY A 851 -2.62 42.78 11.17
C GLY A 851 -1.61 43.57 12.01
N GLY A 852 -0.43 42.98 12.17
CA GLY A 852 0.70 43.64 12.86
C GLY A 852 1.38 44.68 11.95
N SER A 853 2.10 45.62 12.54
CA SER A 853 2.93 46.60 11.84
C SER A 853 4.18 46.89 12.66
N ALA A 854 5.25 47.33 11.99
CA ALA A 854 6.54 47.55 12.65
C ALA A 854 6.52 48.66 13.71
N ASP A 855 5.54 49.56 13.67
CA ASP A 855 5.38 50.64 14.66
C ASP A 855 4.36 50.34 15.77
N ARG A 856 3.77 49.14 15.80
CA ARG A 856 2.75 48.78 16.79
C ARG A 856 3.15 47.60 17.66
N PRO A 857 2.79 47.65 18.95
CA PRO A 857 2.97 46.49 19.81
C PRO A 857 1.95 45.40 19.48
N VAL A 858 2.25 44.17 19.88
CA VAL A 858 1.37 43.00 19.67
C VAL A 858 0.13 43.05 20.58
N ASP A 859 0.23 43.71 21.72
CA ASP A 859 -0.85 43.82 22.71
C ASP A 859 -2.07 44.55 22.11
N PRO A 860 -3.22 43.86 21.96
CA PRO A 860 -4.43 44.47 21.40
C PRO A 860 -5.02 45.59 22.28
N LYS A 861 -4.58 45.73 23.54
CA LYS A 861 -5.00 46.80 24.45
C LYS A 861 -4.22 48.09 24.27
N ALA A 862 -3.07 48.06 23.59
CA ALA A 862 -2.33 49.27 23.26
C ALA A 862 -3.15 50.08 22.24
N GLN A 863 -3.67 51.23 22.67
CA GLN A 863 -4.51 52.07 21.81
C GLN A 863 -3.67 52.79 20.74
N GLY A 864 -4.13 52.76 19.49
CA GLY A 864 -3.58 53.57 18.39
C GLY A 864 -3.57 52.87 17.04
N GLN A 865 -3.87 53.62 15.97
CA GLN A 865 -3.81 53.12 14.59
C GLN A 865 -2.36 53.11 14.09
N PRO A 866 -1.94 52.12 13.28
CA PRO A 866 -0.66 52.17 12.57
C PRO A 866 -0.50 53.51 11.84
N ARG A 867 0.71 54.08 11.86
CA ARG A 867 0.96 55.32 11.11
C ARG A 867 0.88 55.04 9.60
N PRO A 868 0.50 56.02 8.75
CA PRO A 868 0.35 55.81 7.31
C PRO A 868 1.55 55.12 6.65
N GLU A 869 2.77 55.47 7.04
CA GLU A 869 4.01 54.88 6.55
C GLU A 869 4.27 53.43 6.98
N TYR A 870 3.40 52.84 7.80
CA TYR A 870 3.37 51.42 8.15
C TYR A 870 2.04 50.76 7.75
N ILE A 871 1.30 51.37 6.81
CA ILE A 871 0.11 50.79 6.19
C ILE A 871 0.38 50.49 4.72
N GLY A 872 0.07 49.26 4.29
CA GLY A 872 0.15 48.79 2.92
C GLY A 872 -0.94 47.76 2.65
N PHE A 873 -0.67 46.80 1.75
CA PHE A 873 -1.66 45.79 1.36
C PHE A 873 -1.03 44.61 0.63
N ARG A 874 -1.76 43.49 0.59
CA ARG A 874 -1.54 42.39 -0.35
C ARG A 874 -2.79 42.18 -1.22
N VAL A 875 -2.58 41.54 -2.37
CA VAL A 875 -3.65 41.28 -3.34
C VAL A 875 -4.25 39.88 -3.14
N VAL A 876 -5.51 39.72 -3.54
CA VAL A 876 -6.18 38.43 -3.73
C VAL A 876 -6.51 38.29 -5.20
N ARG A 877 -6.16 37.15 -5.79
CA ARG A 877 -6.58 36.76 -7.15
C ARG A 877 -7.74 35.76 -7.03
N GLU A 878 -8.81 36.06 -7.75
CA GLU A 878 -10.00 35.19 -7.85
C GLU A 878 -9.79 34.02 -8.81
#